data_AF-A0A9K3LL90-F1
#
_entry.id   AF-A0A9K3LL90-F1
#
_cell.length_a   1.000
_cell.length_b   1.000
_cell.length_c   1.000
_cell.angle_alpha   90.00
_cell.angle_beta   90.00
_cell.angle_gamma   90.00
#
_symmetry.space_group_name_H-M   'P 1'
#
loop_
_entity.id
_entity.type
_entity.pdbx_description
1 polymer ?
#
loop_
_entity_poly.entity_id
_entity_poly.type
_entity_poly.pdbx_seq_one_letter_code
_entity_poly.pdbx_strand_id
1 'polypeptide(L)'
;MPTELQFFPWRSSKWLSLGLLALTVFCVEGILSASLVDSTDTCSIPNTGLHDKHLEQAQSVFRWVAKGENAYISPKQVVRRATPGDINSPLGVYATERIYADEIITRVPWDYIISSDDPDEEPGDQLSCSLLNTLAWELKQGNESMYAPYIEYLNDEPDGQIPTSWSDEAFELFLEVLGNQSIPPYDTLNWLEVARNSCNVDTDDIFVRRAVLLIIQRSDDAIMIPAYDAYNHRNGKWKNTRTKIVQKKYHETRASKVIEAGEQILLSYNFCDECGGRAYHYGTAEIFRDYGFVEYFPQRWWYMEEEYHFNLDKDSEEKPSLTWDEVSNPLDLDKNEKEQVMIWFRRQLVRLRRLKNIDWNPMVNPNLPHIPSYQWNNIWGFVDANILAMEMALESLQLTPAALNPCTRHGRATCDSDAAAESHYHELAEETADLENENLTCDFNKFLEAWKWRFRSLEEVESSHQKIVFKRDDANDNVCLAVDGVVEICSSFRPYLEYRIHSAAQYIEEVKRVVIVGGGNSMVLHEALKYPNLDLIVVFEFDQELPRKSFKHFGTDPNFDDPRVEWWFCDPANSLVMLPNDYWGSFDLVLNDVVGQEDENVHGALFHLLSPTGVFVTNSMKSLTSAFTYMAKLYFRNPEICDEAVVFASNSLDFFHAPLYEHAITALMYQHGELSRFQHFHDYKFNKIGRKSDVKQPSPRYELQQDHATGLFHVVNFENDAIFDHNEDALCFLSSKVESVGFSILELDVFEDNHGMAIFTEEGYVVVRKTPTGRYFGFEVLLWSQIERMRQIKSALLEGLGVSASSSYNVIVGGIIGNLGDGGIFEPGVEADLLEGDSVTVTALSTLDPRRACVVAISETVQLTTSDKITAVVVCGSGDLPCFSLESLKNQTKIGSLIELYECDGINKDLVKTYECENQMFLKVRNHIEKTRSRVAMIVVDGNASIRLHRIWDSILARKDVIDDWMEDKFLLVTWAPDSESQYWRGVFLDRFRQTIQDDPVSKAEISLEDNDQSFTLGVVSIGNPSVIYDYRDLEKRLQSKLMDSLSTTQIRLKSIRGGVFPFDEDPHTEEFRQSDYDSNSEPYEEDYMFAGQQTIFQVVQKDATQRTLFSLNMDTFFQLLLEALGKLGFDLSGVNPMHVGVKKGGITAISLNGGNIIARWDGDRHVTLNCFSDEVDVFDDLLEVFHHVAKGHLETMEYSHQPRGRHAIIYPSDFMDEEDSEEVEDDN
;
A
#
# COMPACT_ATOMS: atom_id res chain seq x y z
N MET A 1 73.67 -33.72 -4.19
CA MET A 1 73.82 -33.49 -5.64
C MET A 1 72.50 -32.91 -6.16
N PRO A 2 72.54 -31.96 -7.11
CA PRO A 2 72.35 -30.54 -6.77
C PRO A 2 71.31 -29.85 -7.70
N THR A 3 71.07 -28.54 -7.81
CA THR A 3 71.67 -27.23 -7.37
C THR A 3 70.52 -26.22 -7.09
N GLU A 4 70.63 -25.05 -6.43
CA GLU A 4 71.50 -24.36 -5.44
C GLU A 4 70.66 -23.16 -4.88
N LEU A 5 70.79 -22.62 -3.64
CA LEU A 5 71.86 -21.78 -3.04
C LEU A 5 72.10 -20.45 -3.81
N GLN A 6 72.24 -19.25 -3.21
CA GLN A 6 72.68 -18.79 -1.86
C GLN A 6 71.93 -17.46 -1.47
N PHE A 7 71.43 -17.23 -0.24
CA PHE A 7 72.06 -16.78 1.05
C PHE A 7 72.15 -15.26 1.35
N PHE A 8 71.74 -14.90 2.58
CA PHE A 8 71.99 -13.67 3.36
C PHE A 8 73.51 -13.45 3.67
N PRO A 9 74.04 -12.24 4.05
CA PRO A 9 73.77 -11.63 5.37
C PRO A 9 73.96 -10.09 5.58
N TRP A 10 73.68 -9.66 6.82
CA TRP A 10 73.93 -8.33 7.43
C TRP A 10 75.40 -7.84 7.44
N ARG A 11 75.61 -6.50 7.53
CA ARG A 11 76.44 -5.86 8.61
C ARG A 11 76.46 -4.30 8.66
N SER A 12 76.15 -3.74 9.85
CA SER A 12 76.89 -2.74 10.67
C SER A 12 77.74 -1.61 10.02
N SER A 13 77.91 -0.38 10.57
CA SER A 13 77.36 0.35 11.74
C SER A 13 78.12 1.68 11.98
N LYS A 14 77.51 2.71 12.61
CA LYS A 14 78.08 3.64 13.65
C LYS A 14 77.01 4.67 14.11
N TRP A 15 76.72 4.87 15.41
CA TRP A 15 77.47 5.65 16.44
C TRP A 15 77.68 7.12 15.99
N LEU A 16 77.27 8.22 16.67
CA LEU A 16 76.90 8.57 18.07
C LEU A 16 75.97 9.83 18.08
N SER A 17 75.41 10.38 19.18
CA SER A 17 74.76 9.86 20.43
C SER A 17 74.36 11.03 21.36
N LEU A 18 73.26 10.90 22.14
CA LEU A 18 72.90 11.66 23.38
C LEU A 18 72.61 13.18 23.31
N GLY A 19 71.51 13.60 23.95
CA GLY A 19 71.20 15.00 24.26
C GLY A 19 69.85 15.16 25.02
N LEU A 20 69.90 15.27 26.35
CA LEU A 20 68.73 15.48 27.22
C LEU A 20 68.56 16.96 27.64
N LEU A 21 67.40 17.23 28.28
CA LEU A 21 66.84 18.46 28.89
C LEU A 21 65.83 19.19 27.97
N ALA A 22 64.59 19.51 28.37
CA ALA A 22 64.04 20.10 29.62
C ALA A 22 64.37 21.61 29.76
N LEU A 23 63.50 22.53 30.19
CA LEU A 23 62.33 22.42 31.09
C LEU A 23 61.16 23.39 30.73
N THR A 24 59.93 22.92 30.98
CA THR A 24 58.73 23.60 31.56
C THR A 24 58.39 25.09 31.34
N VAL A 25 57.13 25.32 30.92
CA VAL A 25 56.07 26.15 31.58
C VAL A 25 56.32 27.64 31.87
N PHE A 26 55.46 28.52 31.32
CA PHE A 26 54.50 29.31 32.12
C PHE A 26 53.34 29.90 31.29
N CYS A 27 52.17 30.05 31.91
CA CYS A 27 50.96 30.68 31.35
C CYS A 27 50.98 32.21 31.55
N VAL A 28 50.04 32.92 30.91
CA VAL A 28 49.11 33.88 31.58
C VAL A 28 48.01 34.34 30.59
N GLU A 29 46.84 34.70 31.12
CA GLU A 29 45.63 35.14 30.42
C GLU A 29 45.67 36.63 30.01
N GLY A 30 44.63 37.14 29.31
CA GLY A 30 44.25 38.57 29.47
C GLY A 30 43.83 39.40 28.25
N ILE A 31 42.68 39.09 27.65
CA ILE A 31 41.50 39.98 27.49
C ILE A 31 41.65 41.43 26.90
N LEU A 32 40.64 41.80 26.09
CA LEU A 32 40.11 43.14 25.72
C LEU A 32 40.61 43.87 24.43
N SER A 33 39.63 44.05 23.51
CA SER A 33 39.32 45.23 22.67
C SER A 33 40.38 45.87 21.75
N ALA A 34 40.06 45.95 20.45
CA ALA A 34 39.69 47.21 19.79
C ALA A 34 39.06 46.97 18.40
N SER A 35 38.23 47.90 17.92
CA SER A 35 37.63 47.90 16.59
C SER A 35 38.21 49.01 15.70
N LEU A 36 38.38 48.72 14.41
CA LEU A 36 38.37 49.66 13.27
C LEU A 36 39.17 50.98 13.39
N VAL A 37 40.33 51.04 12.74
CA VAL A 37 40.69 52.17 11.84
C VAL A 37 41.34 51.59 10.59
N ASP A 38 40.96 52.12 9.43
CA ASP A 38 41.52 51.81 8.12
C ASP A 38 42.68 52.76 7.78
N SER A 39 43.83 52.22 7.38
CA SER A 39 44.85 52.97 6.66
C SER A 39 45.80 52.03 5.90
N THR A 40 45.75 52.16 4.58
CA THR A 40 46.69 51.62 3.58
C THR A 40 48.17 51.69 4.00
N ASP A 41 48.89 50.56 3.95
CA ASP A 41 50.27 50.54 3.46
C ASP A 41 50.66 49.17 2.90
N THR A 42 51.34 49.13 1.75
CA THR A 42 51.55 47.91 0.97
C THR A 42 52.86 47.18 1.33
N CYS A 43 52.80 46.26 2.29
CA CYS A 43 53.90 45.31 2.53
C CYS A 43 54.00 44.28 1.40
N SER A 44 54.77 44.63 0.37
CA SER A 44 55.08 43.78 -0.78
C SER A 44 55.96 42.60 -0.36
N ILE A 45 55.37 41.42 -0.15
CA ILE A 45 56.11 40.16 -0.02
C ILE A 45 56.83 39.89 -1.36
N PRO A 46 58.13 39.55 -1.38
CA PRO A 46 58.89 39.43 -2.61
C PRO A 46 58.42 38.24 -3.47
N ASN A 47 58.11 38.50 -4.74
CA ASN A 47 57.79 37.47 -5.73
C ASN A 47 58.96 36.50 -5.96
N THR A 48 58.95 35.36 -5.26
CA THR A 48 59.59 34.14 -5.76
C THR A 48 58.70 33.59 -6.87
N GLY A 49 58.99 33.97 -8.12
CA GLY A 49 58.20 33.61 -9.28
C GLY A 49 58.18 32.10 -9.54
N LEU A 50 57.17 31.41 -9.00
CA LEU A 50 56.74 30.10 -9.47
C LEU A 50 56.15 30.27 -10.87
N HIS A 51 56.71 29.54 -11.84
CA HIS A 51 56.33 29.59 -13.25
C HIS A 51 55.15 28.63 -13.48
N ASP A 52 53.96 29.21 -13.62
CA ASP A 52 52.70 28.49 -13.83
C ASP A 52 52.55 28.11 -15.32
N LYS A 53 53.24 27.03 -15.71
CA LYS A 53 53.28 26.51 -17.10
C LYS A 53 51.87 26.34 -17.67
N HIS A 54 50.96 25.78 -16.86
CA HIS A 54 49.57 25.51 -17.21
C HIS A 54 48.78 26.79 -17.53
N LEU A 55 48.93 27.84 -16.72
CA LEU A 55 48.37 29.17 -17.01
C LEU A 55 48.94 29.76 -18.31
N GLU A 56 50.25 29.63 -18.55
CA GLU A 56 50.88 30.14 -19.78
C GLU A 56 50.42 29.38 -21.04
N GLN A 57 50.16 28.07 -20.92
CA GLN A 57 49.57 27.22 -21.95
C GLN A 57 48.11 27.59 -22.22
N ALA A 58 47.26 27.73 -21.21
CA ALA A 58 45.88 28.20 -21.36
C ALA A 58 45.84 29.59 -22.04
N GLN A 59 46.70 30.53 -21.61
CA GLN A 59 46.88 31.81 -22.29
C GLN A 59 47.45 31.69 -23.71
N SER A 60 48.13 30.58 -24.06
CA SER A 60 48.61 30.31 -25.42
C SER A 60 47.47 29.93 -26.37
N VAL A 61 46.46 29.18 -25.90
CA VAL A 61 45.26 28.79 -26.68
C VAL A 61 44.54 30.04 -27.18
N PHE A 62 44.22 30.98 -26.29
CA PHE A 62 43.58 32.26 -26.65
C PHE A 62 44.43 33.06 -27.67
N ARG A 63 45.77 33.09 -27.50
CA ARG A 63 46.71 33.74 -28.42
C ARG A 63 46.91 32.99 -29.76
N TRP A 64 46.46 31.75 -29.87
CA TRP A 64 46.50 30.93 -31.09
C TRP A 64 45.17 31.05 -31.85
N VAL A 65 44.02 30.89 -31.18
CA VAL A 65 42.69 31.12 -31.76
C VAL A 65 42.57 32.54 -32.32
N ALA A 66 43.08 33.56 -31.61
CA ALA A 66 43.09 34.96 -32.06
C ALA A 66 43.86 35.24 -33.37
N LYS A 67 44.54 34.24 -33.96
CA LYS A 67 45.23 34.35 -35.27
C LYS A 67 44.42 33.76 -36.43
N GLY A 68 43.34 33.03 -36.16
CA GLY A 68 42.54 32.34 -37.17
C GLY A 68 41.76 33.30 -38.06
N GLU A 69 41.56 32.93 -39.33
CA GLU A 69 40.70 33.71 -40.23
C GLU A 69 39.24 33.63 -39.74
N ASN A 70 38.55 34.76 -39.68
CA ASN A 70 37.22 34.93 -39.06
C ASN A 70 37.12 34.62 -37.55
N ALA A 71 38.24 34.37 -36.86
CA ALA A 71 38.26 34.24 -35.41
C ALA A 71 38.06 35.59 -34.71
N TYR A 72 37.62 35.55 -33.44
CA TYR A 72 37.61 36.72 -32.56
C TYR A 72 37.89 36.31 -31.12
N ILE A 73 38.75 37.06 -30.43
CA ILE A 73 38.96 36.98 -28.98
C ILE A 73 38.92 38.41 -28.48
N SER A 74 38.01 38.72 -27.55
CA SER A 74 37.88 40.07 -27.00
C SER A 74 39.17 40.48 -26.27
N PRO A 75 39.67 41.72 -26.44
CA PRO A 75 40.77 42.24 -25.62
C PRO A 75 40.35 42.54 -24.17
N LYS A 76 39.03 42.52 -23.89
CA LYS A 76 38.45 42.81 -22.57
C LYS A 76 38.45 41.62 -21.61
N GLN A 77 39.23 40.57 -21.86
CA GLN A 77 39.27 39.38 -21.02
C GLN A 77 40.69 38.83 -20.82
N VAL A 78 40.88 38.11 -19.71
CA VAL A 78 42.15 37.47 -19.37
C VAL A 78 41.93 36.13 -18.65
N VAL A 79 42.65 35.09 -19.07
CA VAL A 79 42.76 33.83 -18.31
C VAL A 79 43.71 34.06 -17.15
N ARG A 80 43.27 33.76 -15.92
CA ARG A 80 44.09 33.83 -14.71
C ARG A 80 43.66 32.81 -13.67
N ARG A 81 44.56 32.51 -12.73
CA ARG A 81 44.21 31.86 -11.45
C ARG A 81 43.17 32.69 -10.71
N ALA A 82 42.21 32.03 -10.07
CA ALA A 82 41.14 32.65 -9.30
C ALA A 82 41.71 33.49 -8.13
N THR A 83 42.67 32.92 -7.39
CA THR A 83 43.49 33.62 -6.38
C THR A 83 44.85 33.96 -6.98
N PRO A 84 45.19 35.25 -7.21
CA PRO A 84 46.47 35.64 -7.81
C PRO A 84 47.67 35.17 -6.99
N GLY A 85 48.57 34.40 -7.62
CA GLY A 85 49.77 33.86 -6.99
C GLY A 85 49.61 32.45 -6.40
N ASP A 86 48.39 31.91 -6.31
CA ASP A 86 48.15 30.52 -5.92
C ASP A 86 47.93 29.64 -7.16
N ILE A 87 48.97 28.86 -7.50
CA ILE A 87 48.99 27.91 -8.62
C ILE A 87 47.98 26.76 -8.45
N ASN A 88 47.54 26.46 -7.22
CA ASN A 88 46.56 25.41 -6.94
C ASN A 88 45.11 25.92 -7.02
N SER A 89 44.90 27.24 -7.07
CA SER A 89 43.57 27.79 -7.30
C SER A 89 43.13 27.56 -8.76
N PRO A 90 41.82 27.39 -9.02
CA PRO A 90 41.33 27.08 -10.37
C PRO A 90 41.67 28.20 -11.35
N LEU A 91 41.85 27.84 -12.63
CA LEU A 91 41.86 28.82 -13.72
C LEU A 91 40.45 29.36 -13.94
N GLY A 92 40.36 30.57 -14.50
CA GLY A 92 39.11 31.14 -14.98
C GLY A 92 39.37 32.34 -15.89
N VAL A 93 38.38 32.70 -16.71
CA VAL A 93 38.46 33.86 -17.59
C VAL A 93 37.73 35.03 -16.95
N TYR A 94 38.40 36.17 -16.82
CA TYR A 94 37.87 37.35 -16.13
C TYR A 94 37.85 38.56 -17.05
N ALA A 95 36.83 39.39 -16.93
CA ALA A 95 36.72 40.65 -17.66
C ALA A 95 37.78 41.65 -17.14
N THR A 96 38.56 42.24 -18.05
CA THR A 96 39.54 43.30 -17.75
C THR A 96 38.93 44.70 -17.90
N GLU A 97 37.89 44.82 -18.71
CA GLU A 97 37.08 46.02 -18.93
C GLU A 97 35.59 45.63 -18.97
N ARG A 98 34.66 46.60 -18.86
CA ARG A 98 33.23 46.32 -18.98
C ARG A 98 32.89 45.76 -20.38
N ILE A 99 32.25 44.59 -20.40
CA ILE A 99 31.67 43.96 -21.58
C ILE A 99 30.16 44.24 -21.59
N TYR A 100 29.62 44.70 -22.72
CA TYR A 100 28.18 45.00 -22.84
C TYR A 100 27.38 43.77 -23.25
N ALA A 101 26.08 43.73 -22.91
CA ALA A 101 25.19 42.68 -23.40
C ALA A 101 25.17 42.61 -24.95
N ASP A 102 25.16 41.39 -25.49
CA ASP A 102 25.35 41.05 -26.91
C ASP A 102 26.74 41.37 -27.51
N GLU A 103 27.70 41.89 -26.73
CA GLU A 103 29.09 41.99 -27.17
C GLU A 103 29.68 40.57 -27.33
N ILE A 104 30.37 40.34 -28.46
CA ILE A 104 31.08 39.08 -28.71
C ILE A 104 32.26 38.98 -27.75
N ILE A 105 32.38 37.85 -27.06
CA ILE A 105 33.50 37.56 -26.16
C ILE A 105 34.55 36.73 -26.92
N THR A 106 34.10 35.66 -27.56
CA THR A 106 34.94 34.71 -28.32
C THR A 106 34.18 34.20 -29.54
N ARG A 107 34.87 34.03 -30.68
CA ARG A 107 34.41 33.27 -31.84
C ARG A 107 35.55 32.38 -32.32
N VAL A 108 35.29 31.07 -32.36
CA VAL A 108 36.25 30.02 -32.76
C VAL A 108 35.84 29.52 -34.15
N PRO A 109 36.67 29.66 -35.20
CA PRO A 109 36.40 29.09 -36.52
C PRO A 109 36.36 27.56 -36.46
N TRP A 110 35.59 26.91 -37.35
CA TRP A 110 35.48 25.45 -37.33
C TRP A 110 36.81 24.73 -37.54
N ASP A 111 37.72 25.30 -38.35
CA ASP A 111 39.07 24.76 -38.59
C ASP A 111 39.97 24.71 -37.34
N TYR A 112 39.52 25.29 -36.21
CA TYR A 112 40.19 25.27 -34.91
C TYR A 112 39.49 24.35 -33.90
N ILE A 113 38.31 23.82 -34.23
CA ILE A 113 37.53 22.89 -33.39
C ILE A 113 37.96 21.46 -33.74
N ILE A 114 38.03 20.58 -32.74
CA ILE A 114 38.15 19.13 -32.96
C ILE A 114 36.73 18.56 -32.89
N SER A 115 36.29 17.85 -33.93
CA SER A 115 34.94 17.28 -34.02
C SER A 115 34.99 15.80 -34.38
N SER A 116 33.87 15.11 -34.16
CA SER A 116 33.59 13.86 -34.87
C SER A 116 33.71 14.06 -36.40
N ASP A 117 34.32 13.09 -37.07
CA ASP A 117 34.39 13.01 -38.55
C ASP A 117 33.22 12.17 -39.14
N ASP A 118 32.42 11.54 -38.27
CA ASP A 118 31.33 10.65 -38.66
C ASP A 118 30.03 11.45 -38.89
N PRO A 119 29.39 11.36 -40.07
CA PRO A 119 28.12 12.04 -40.34
C PRO A 119 26.89 11.28 -39.85
N ASP A 120 27.03 10.01 -39.45
CA ASP A 120 25.94 9.10 -39.08
C ASP A 120 25.88 8.84 -37.55
N GLU A 121 26.82 9.39 -36.77
CA GLU A 121 26.83 9.36 -35.29
C GLU A 121 25.76 10.32 -34.73
N GLU A 122 24.86 9.83 -33.88
CA GLU A 122 23.70 10.64 -33.43
C GLU A 122 24.09 11.76 -32.45
N PRO A 123 23.60 13.00 -32.67
CA PRO A 123 23.91 14.14 -31.79
C PRO A 123 23.08 14.08 -30.50
N GLY A 124 23.57 13.35 -29.51
CA GLY A 124 22.99 13.26 -28.16
C GLY A 124 23.91 12.65 -27.10
N ASP A 125 24.78 11.72 -27.48
CA ASP A 125 25.63 10.98 -26.53
C ASP A 125 26.75 11.85 -25.92
N GLN A 126 26.90 11.78 -24.59
CA GLN A 126 27.97 12.43 -23.81
C GLN A 126 29.38 11.92 -24.19
N LEU A 127 29.49 10.77 -24.87
CA LEU A 127 30.76 10.18 -25.33
C LEU A 127 30.69 9.75 -26.80
N SER A 128 30.97 10.69 -27.72
CA SER A 128 31.20 10.37 -29.14
C SER A 128 32.44 9.48 -29.32
N CYS A 129 32.24 8.30 -29.91
CA CYS A 129 33.31 7.34 -30.17
C CYS A 129 34.22 7.80 -31.32
N SER A 130 33.70 8.55 -32.29
CA SER A 130 34.49 9.16 -33.36
C SER A 130 35.36 10.30 -32.82
N LEU A 131 34.80 11.22 -32.02
CA LEU A 131 35.57 12.28 -31.35
C LEU A 131 36.67 11.70 -30.45
N LEU A 132 36.38 10.62 -29.73
CA LEU A 132 37.34 9.90 -28.89
C LEU A 132 38.57 9.43 -29.68
N ASN A 133 38.37 8.82 -30.85
CA ASN A 133 39.46 8.37 -31.71
C ASN A 133 40.28 9.55 -32.26
N THR A 134 39.62 10.62 -32.72
CA THR A 134 40.30 11.82 -33.24
C THR A 134 41.11 12.54 -32.16
N LEU A 135 40.53 12.74 -30.96
CA LEU A 135 41.22 13.39 -29.85
C LEU A 135 42.39 12.55 -29.33
N ALA A 136 42.23 11.23 -29.19
CA ALA A 136 43.33 10.34 -28.79
C ALA A 136 44.48 10.35 -29.80
N TRP A 137 44.20 10.47 -31.10
CA TRP A 137 45.23 10.62 -32.14
C TRP A 137 45.96 11.97 -32.06
N GLU A 138 45.24 13.07 -31.87
CA GLU A 138 45.83 14.41 -31.76
C GLU A 138 46.65 14.59 -30.47
N LEU A 139 46.15 14.13 -29.31
CA LEU A 139 46.90 14.13 -28.04
C LEU A 139 48.26 13.41 -28.19
N LYS A 140 48.30 12.35 -29.02
CA LYS A 140 49.47 11.53 -29.33
C LYS A 140 50.43 12.18 -30.34
N GLN A 141 49.98 13.15 -31.15
CA GLN A 141 50.87 14.01 -31.97
C GLN A 141 51.53 15.10 -31.11
N GLY A 142 50.89 15.54 -30.03
CA GLY A 142 51.44 16.54 -29.11
C GLY A 142 51.69 17.88 -29.81
N ASN A 143 52.96 18.28 -29.91
CA ASN A 143 53.38 19.52 -30.57
C ASN A 143 53.50 19.41 -32.10
N GLU A 144 53.35 18.22 -32.69
CA GLU A 144 53.24 18.02 -34.15
C GLU A 144 51.78 18.13 -34.65
N SER A 145 50.80 18.20 -33.73
CA SER A 145 49.38 18.44 -34.01
C SER A 145 49.13 19.78 -34.72
N MET A 146 48.14 19.84 -35.62
CA MET A 146 47.66 21.13 -36.14
C MET A 146 46.93 21.97 -35.07
N TYR A 147 46.48 21.34 -33.99
CA TYR A 147 45.88 21.94 -32.81
C TYR A 147 46.90 22.13 -31.65
N ALA A 148 48.21 22.03 -31.93
CA ALA A 148 49.28 21.93 -30.91
C ALA A 148 49.15 22.82 -29.66
N PRO A 149 48.84 24.13 -29.71
CA PRO A 149 48.72 24.95 -28.50
C PRO A 149 47.54 24.54 -27.59
N TYR A 150 46.50 23.93 -28.14
CA TYR A 150 45.40 23.34 -27.40
C TYR A 150 45.75 21.95 -26.89
N ILE A 151 46.39 21.13 -27.72
CA ILE A 151 46.86 19.79 -27.34
C ILE A 151 47.94 19.82 -26.25
N GLU A 152 48.87 20.77 -26.29
CA GLU A 152 49.85 20.99 -25.21
C GLU A 152 49.19 21.41 -23.90
N TYR A 153 48.06 22.12 -23.95
CA TYR A 153 47.26 22.48 -22.77
C TYR A 153 46.52 21.26 -22.21
N LEU A 154 45.78 20.52 -23.07
CA LEU A 154 45.07 19.30 -22.69
C LEU A 154 45.98 18.17 -22.18
N ASN A 155 47.22 18.04 -22.71
CA ASN A 155 48.21 17.08 -22.23
C ASN A 155 48.83 17.45 -20.86
N ASP A 156 48.68 18.70 -20.39
CA ASP A 156 49.23 19.19 -19.12
C ASP A 156 48.17 19.37 -18.01
N GLU A 157 46.88 19.18 -18.31
CA GLU A 157 45.81 19.10 -17.32
C GLU A 157 46.09 18.02 -16.24
N PRO A 158 45.69 18.21 -14.98
CA PRO A 158 45.88 17.19 -13.96
C PRO A 158 44.99 15.96 -14.20
N ASP A 159 45.49 14.77 -13.89
CA ASP A 159 44.71 13.54 -13.85
C ASP A 159 43.89 13.45 -12.55
N GLY A 160 42.87 12.59 -12.54
CA GLY A 160 42.09 12.30 -11.32
C GLY A 160 41.02 13.34 -10.99
N GLN A 161 40.63 14.22 -11.91
CA GLN A 161 39.64 15.27 -11.66
C GLN A 161 38.24 14.71 -11.35
N ILE A 162 37.78 13.68 -12.09
CA ILE A 162 36.43 13.11 -11.99
C ILE A 162 36.41 11.70 -11.36
N PRO A 163 35.30 11.26 -10.72
CA PRO A 163 35.14 9.93 -10.10
C PRO A 163 35.69 8.73 -10.89
N THR A 164 35.40 8.64 -12.20
CA THR A 164 35.94 7.59 -13.10
C THR A 164 37.48 7.50 -13.14
N SER A 165 38.19 8.51 -12.64
CA SER A 165 39.65 8.61 -12.61
C SER A 165 40.27 8.67 -11.21
N TRP A 166 39.47 8.45 -10.15
CA TRP A 166 39.93 8.48 -8.77
C TRP A 166 40.71 7.22 -8.36
N SER A 167 41.14 7.18 -7.09
CA SER A 167 41.66 5.95 -6.48
C SER A 167 40.54 4.94 -6.26
N ASP A 168 40.83 3.65 -6.39
CA ASP A 168 39.84 2.57 -6.22
C ASP A 168 39.11 2.72 -4.87
N GLU A 169 39.84 3.03 -3.80
CA GLU A 169 39.28 3.20 -2.46
C GLU A 169 38.37 4.45 -2.32
N ALA A 170 38.56 5.47 -3.16
CA ALA A 170 37.66 6.63 -3.23
C ALA A 170 36.45 6.38 -4.13
N PHE A 171 36.58 5.53 -5.14
CA PHE A 171 35.46 5.09 -5.97
C PHE A 171 34.51 4.17 -5.18
N GLU A 172 35.04 3.22 -4.41
CA GLU A 172 34.25 2.39 -3.48
C GLU A 172 33.49 3.23 -2.45
N LEU A 173 34.14 4.23 -1.83
CA LEU A 173 33.45 5.19 -0.95
C LEU A 173 32.34 5.95 -1.70
N PHE A 174 32.55 6.33 -2.96
CA PHE A 174 31.51 7.01 -3.74
C PHE A 174 30.32 6.07 -4.03
N LEU A 175 30.57 4.79 -4.35
CA LEU A 175 29.52 3.77 -4.49
C LEU A 175 28.73 3.56 -3.18
N GLU A 176 29.39 3.54 -2.03
CA GLU A 176 28.76 3.43 -0.71
C GLU A 176 27.93 4.67 -0.37
N VAL A 177 28.40 5.87 -0.75
CA VAL A 177 27.64 7.13 -0.67
C VAL A 177 26.37 7.08 -1.54
N LEU A 178 26.46 6.58 -2.77
CA LEU A 178 25.27 6.38 -3.61
C LEU A 178 24.35 5.26 -3.09
N GLY A 179 24.90 4.30 -2.35
CA GLY A 179 24.13 3.25 -1.65
C GLY A 179 23.32 2.42 -2.63
N ASN A 180 23.99 1.71 -3.55
CA ASN A 180 23.38 1.01 -4.68
C ASN A 180 22.49 1.92 -5.54
N GLN A 181 23.00 3.12 -5.85
CA GLN A 181 22.31 4.15 -6.65
C GLN A 181 20.91 4.52 -6.11
N SER A 182 20.70 4.43 -4.80
CA SER A 182 19.48 4.89 -4.16
C SER A 182 19.39 6.42 -4.00
N ILE A 183 20.40 7.16 -4.48
CA ILE A 183 20.44 8.61 -4.65
C ILE A 183 21.19 8.91 -5.96
N PRO A 184 20.98 10.07 -6.62
CA PRO A 184 21.59 10.34 -7.93
C PRO A 184 23.12 10.43 -7.84
N PRO A 185 23.87 10.12 -8.92
CA PRO A 185 23.38 9.80 -10.26
C PRO A 185 23.07 8.30 -10.46
N TYR A 186 21.96 8.03 -11.14
CA TYR A 186 21.45 6.66 -11.43
C TYR A 186 22.11 6.00 -12.65
N ASP A 187 22.68 6.81 -13.52
CA ASP A 187 23.37 6.39 -14.75
C ASP A 187 24.76 5.78 -14.51
N THR A 188 25.47 5.47 -15.60
CA THR A 188 26.91 5.12 -15.59
C THR A 188 27.76 5.96 -14.63
N LEU A 189 28.70 5.30 -13.94
CA LEU A 189 29.69 5.90 -13.06
C LEU A 189 31.14 5.73 -13.58
N ASN A 190 31.32 4.94 -14.65
CA ASN A 190 32.63 4.50 -15.16
C ASN A 190 32.71 4.68 -16.68
N TRP A 191 32.95 5.92 -17.13
CA TRP A 191 33.09 6.25 -18.55
C TRP A 191 34.23 5.50 -19.28
N LEU A 192 35.24 4.99 -18.56
CA LEU A 192 36.32 4.18 -19.15
C LEU A 192 35.88 2.74 -19.48
N GLU A 193 34.83 2.25 -18.82
CA GLU A 193 34.18 0.98 -19.16
C GLU A 193 33.16 1.17 -20.29
N VAL A 194 32.38 2.24 -20.27
CA VAL A 194 31.52 2.63 -21.41
C VAL A 194 32.35 2.80 -22.68
N ALA A 195 33.48 3.51 -22.63
CA ALA A 195 34.39 3.66 -23.77
C ALA A 195 34.93 2.30 -24.28
N ARG A 196 35.33 1.41 -23.37
CA ARG A 196 35.85 0.09 -23.72
C ARG A 196 34.78 -0.78 -24.39
N ASN A 197 33.55 -0.74 -23.87
CA ASN A 197 32.46 -1.62 -24.31
C ASN A 197 31.76 -1.08 -25.56
N SER A 198 31.36 0.20 -25.57
CA SER A 198 30.59 0.82 -26.66
C SER A 198 31.49 1.24 -27.83
N CYS A 199 32.65 1.86 -27.57
CA CYS A 199 33.56 2.31 -28.62
C CYS A 199 34.60 1.24 -29.04
N ASN A 200 34.68 0.11 -28.32
CA ASN A 200 35.62 -0.99 -28.59
C ASN A 200 37.10 -0.52 -28.66
N VAL A 201 37.49 0.38 -27.75
CA VAL A 201 38.86 0.94 -27.67
C VAL A 201 39.66 0.40 -26.48
N ASP A 202 40.99 0.37 -26.64
CA ASP A 202 41.92 0.02 -25.58
C ASP A 202 42.09 1.20 -24.59
N THR A 203 41.34 1.16 -23.49
CA THR A 203 41.40 2.17 -22.42
C THR A 203 42.61 2.04 -21.47
N ASP A 204 43.53 1.12 -21.76
CA ASP A 204 44.85 1.07 -21.11
C ASP A 204 45.91 1.89 -21.89
N ASP A 205 45.66 2.29 -23.15
CA ASP A 205 46.48 3.32 -23.83
C ASP A 205 46.24 4.69 -23.16
N ILE A 206 47.33 5.30 -22.70
CA ILE A 206 47.31 6.56 -21.94
C ILE A 206 46.62 7.72 -22.68
N PHE A 207 46.69 7.77 -24.01
CA PHE A 207 46.05 8.82 -24.80
C PHE A 207 44.56 8.55 -25.00
N VAL A 208 44.15 7.28 -25.12
CA VAL A 208 42.73 6.89 -25.16
C VAL A 208 42.08 7.17 -23.80
N ARG A 209 42.68 6.69 -22.70
CA ARG A 209 42.22 6.96 -21.33
C ARG A 209 42.07 8.47 -21.09
N ARG A 210 43.06 9.26 -21.50
CA ARG A 210 43.04 10.73 -21.36
C ARG A 210 41.96 11.38 -22.23
N ALA A 211 41.78 10.93 -23.46
CA ALA A 211 40.74 11.45 -24.36
C ALA A 211 39.33 11.21 -23.81
N VAL A 212 39.02 10.02 -23.28
CA VAL A 212 37.73 9.75 -22.61
C VAL A 212 37.49 10.76 -21.49
N LEU A 213 38.43 10.86 -20.55
CA LEU A 213 38.29 11.73 -19.38
C LEU A 213 38.15 13.21 -19.77
N LEU A 214 38.86 13.67 -20.81
CA LEU A 214 38.78 15.05 -21.28
C LEU A 214 37.49 15.36 -22.04
N ILE A 215 36.91 14.42 -22.79
CA ILE A 215 35.63 14.62 -23.50
C ILE A 215 34.52 14.88 -22.48
N ILE A 216 34.31 13.96 -21.53
CA ILE A 216 33.26 14.07 -20.50
C ILE A 216 33.31 15.42 -19.75
N GLN A 217 34.50 15.94 -19.48
CA GLN A 217 34.73 17.19 -18.74
C GLN A 217 34.66 18.47 -19.59
N ARG A 218 34.75 18.41 -20.93
CA ARG A 218 35.06 19.60 -21.76
C ARG A 218 34.41 19.65 -23.14
N SER A 219 33.81 18.58 -23.65
CA SER A 219 33.12 18.64 -24.93
C SER A 219 31.81 19.41 -24.82
N ASP A 220 31.44 20.06 -25.91
CA ASP A 220 30.06 20.47 -26.15
C ASP A 220 29.49 19.43 -27.11
N ASP A 221 28.77 18.47 -26.54
CA ASP A 221 28.32 17.24 -27.20
C ASP A 221 29.50 16.55 -27.94
N ALA A 222 29.45 16.42 -29.27
CA ALA A 222 30.48 15.77 -30.09
C ALA A 222 31.62 16.69 -30.60
N ILE A 223 31.86 17.85 -29.97
CA ILE A 223 32.98 18.77 -30.33
C ILE A 223 33.79 19.30 -29.14
N MET A 224 35.12 19.43 -29.31
CA MET A 224 36.04 20.09 -28.37
C MET A 224 36.38 21.49 -28.91
N ILE A 225 36.08 22.54 -28.14
CA ILE A 225 36.14 23.94 -28.60
C ILE A 225 37.20 24.73 -27.83
N PRO A 226 38.39 25.00 -28.42
CA PRO A 226 39.48 25.66 -27.71
C PRO A 226 39.12 27.06 -27.22
N ALA A 227 39.55 27.39 -26.00
CA ALA A 227 39.32 28.68 -25.32
C ALA A 227 37.85 28.98 -24.96
N TYR A 228 36.89 28.15 -25.37
CA TYR A 228 35.56 28.10 -24.79
C TYR A 228 35.54 27.19 -23.55
N ASP A 229 36.21 26.03 -23.64
CA ASP A 229 36.43 25.06 -22.57
C ASP A 229 37.29 25.56 -21.38
N ALA A 230 37.59 26.86 -21.34
CA ALA A 230 38.27 27.55 -20.25
C ALA A 230 37.32 28.46 -19.44
N TYR A 231 36.06 28.63 -19.85
CA TYR A 231 35.06 29.37 -19.10
C TYR A 231 34.36 28.46 -18.07
N ASN A 232 34.42 28.84 -16.80
CA ASN A 232 33.81 28.08 -15.71
C ASN A 232 32.27 28.14 -15.72
N HIS A 233 31.67 27.09 -15.21
CA HIS A 233 30.23 26.99 -14.93
C HIS A 233 29.77 27.92 -13.78
N ARG A 234 28.61 28.56 -13.92
CA ARG A 234 27.67 28.89 -12.82
C ARG A 234 26.25 29.23 -13.30
N ASN A 235 25.26 28.58 -12.72
CA ASN A 235 23.83 28.74 -13.06
C ASN A 235 23.19 30.08 -12.61
N GLY A 236 21.90 30.24 -12.94
CA GLY A 236 21.00 31.29 -12.42
C GLY A 236 21.46 32.72 -12.65
N LYS A 237 21.29 33.57 -11.62
CA LYS A 237 21.62 35.02 -11.68
C LYS A 237 23.11 35.31 -11.96
N TRP A 238 23.99 34.31 -11.90
CA TRP A 238 25.43 34.47 -12.10
C TRP A 238 25.86 34.28 -13.56
N LYS A 239 25.34 33.26 -14.28
CA LYS A 239 25.48 33.05 -15.74
C LYS A 239 25.48 34.39 -16.48
N ASN A 240 26.53 34.67 -17.25
CA ASN A 240 26.69 35.96 -17.93
C ASN A 240 27.06 35.86 -19.41
N THR A 241 27.06 34.65 -19.95
CA THR A 241 27.21 34.36 -21.38
C THR A 241 25.93 33.78 -22.00
N ARG A 242 25.92 33.72 -23.34
CA ARG A 242 25.20 32.76 -24.16
C ARG A 242 26.12 32.27 -25.29
N THR A 243 25.90 31.05 -25.75
CA THR A 243 26.61 30.43 -26.87
C THR A 243 25.81 30.53 -28.16
N LYS A 244 26.44 30.13 -29.26
CA LYS A 244 25.81 29.81 -30.54
C LYS A 244 26.73 28.95 -31.38
N ILE A 245 26.27 27.76 -31.77
CA ILE A 245 26.99 26.93 -32.74
C ILE A 245 26.46 27.18 -34.16
N VAL A 246 27.38 27.33 -35.12
CA VAL A 246 27.07 27.32 -36.55
C VAL A 246 27.96 26.27 -37.21
N GLN A 247 27.41 25.06 -37.35
CA GLN A 247 28.12 23.88 -37.88
C GLN A 247 28.93 24.20 -39.15
N LYS A 248 30.16 23.69 -39.18
CA LYS A 248 31.12 23.85 -40.29
C LYS A 248 31.42 25.31 -40.64
N LYS A 249 31.26 26.23 -39.68
CA LYS A 249 31.66 27.66 -39.78
C LYS A 249 32.34 28.18 -38.53
N TYR A 250 31.64 28.25 -37.39
CA TYR A 250 32.18 28.74 -36.12
C TYR A 250 31.30 28.39 -34.92
N HIS A 251 31.90 28.40 -33.73
CA HIS A 251 31.21 28.62 -32.46
C HIS A 251 31.39 30.09 -32.01
N GLU A 252 30.38 30.69 -31.37
CA GLU A 252 30.40 32.07 -30.88
C GLU A 252 29.83 32.21 -29.46
N THR A 253 30.63 32.74 -28.53
CA THR A 253 30.20 33.14 -27.18
C THR A 253 29.98 34.64 -27.10
N ARG A 254 28.83 35.06 -26.57
CA ARG A 254 28.46 36.46 -26.33
C ARG A 254 28.13 36.70 -24.87
N ALA A 255 28.24 37.95 -24.41
CA ALA A 255 27.73 38.34 -23.11
C ALA A 255 26.17 38.36 -23.13
N SER A 256 25.52 37.63 -22.23
CA SER A 256 24.06 37.63 -22.12
C SER A 256 23.51 38.87 -21.41
N LYS A 257 24.29 39.40 -20.45
CA LYS A 257 24.08 40.65 -19.71
C LYS A 257 25.36 41.50 -19.74
N VAL A 258 25.37 42.65 -19.06
CA VAL A 258 26.61 43.40 -18.82
C VAL A 258 27.51 42.61 -17.87
N ILE A 259 28.82 42.60 -18.14
CA ILE A 259 29.87 42.03 -17.28
C ILE A 259 30.81 43.17 -16.89
N GLU A 260 31.04 43.35 -15.59
CA GLU A 260 31.89 44.43 -15.07
C GLU A 260 33.37 44.03 -14.99
N ALA A 261 34.26 45.03 -15.03
CA ALA A 261 35.70 44.80 -14.91
C ALA A 261 36.05 44.13 -13.57
N GLY A 262 36.70 42.97 -13.64
CA GLY A 262 37.04 42.11 -12.50
C GLY A 262 36.11 40.90 -12.31
N GLU A 263 34.91 40.88 -12.90
CA GLU A 263 34.01 39.73 -12.84
C GLU A 263 34.52 38.54 -13.66
N GLN A 264 34.12 37.32 -13.27
CA GLN A 264 34.39 36.11 -14.05
C GLN A 264 33.37 35.97 -15.18
N ILE A 265 33.82 35.53 -16.36
CA ILE A 265 32.97 35.16 -17.48
C ILE A 265 32.54 33.71 -17.26
N LEU A 266 31.24 33.46 -17.21
CA LEU A 266 30.61 32.26 -16.67
C LEU A 266 29.58 31.67 -17.63
N LEU A 267 29.78 30.40 -17.97
CA LEU A 267 28.82 29.54 -18.68
C LEU A 267 27.79 28.95 -17.70
N SER A 268 26.88 28.14 -18.23
CA SER A 268 26.12 27.14 -17.49
C SER A 268 26.09 25.88 -18.37
N TYR A 269 26.07 24.68 -17.77
CA TYR A 269 26.13 23.41 -18.51
C TYR A 269 24.77 22.66 -18.55
N ASN A 270 23.80 23.11 -17.75
CA ASN A 270 22.48 22.50 -17.55
C ASN A 270 21.32 23.53 -17.43
N PHE A 271 21.62 24.83 -17.30
CA PHE A 271 20.67 25.95 -17.38
C PHE A 271 21.04 26.90 -18.56
N CYS A 272 21.48 26.34 -19.69
CA CYS A 272 21.89 27.09 -20.88
C CYS A 272 20.87 27.04 -22.03
N ASP A 273 20.94 28.03 -22.93
CA ASP A 273 19.91 28.31 -23.93
C ASP A 273 19.92 27.29 -25.10
N GLU A 274 21.07 26.64 -25.32
CA GLU A 274 21.32 25.63 -26.35
C GLU A 274 21.97 24.39 -25.67
N CYS A 275 21.36 23.84 -24.61
CA CYS A 275 21.98 22.83 -23.71
C CYS A 275 21.89 21.35 -24.16
N GLY A 276 21.33 21.06 -25.33
CA GLY A 276 21.19 19.68 -25.83
C GLY A 276 20.39 18.80 -24.86
N GLY A 277 20.82 17.54 -24.69
CA GLY A 277 20.22 16.61 -23.73
C GLY A 277 20.29 17.10 -22.28
N ARG A 278 21.38 17.79 -21.90
CA ARG A 278 21.66 18.29 -20.53
C ARG A 278 20.68 19.36 -20.03
N ALA A 279 19.65 19.72 -20.80
CA ALA A 279 18.56 20.57 -20.34
C ALA A 279 17.62 19.85 -19.35
N TYR A 280 17.43 18.53 -19.53
CA TYR A 280 16.58 17.64 -18.73
C TYR A 280 17.43 16.49 -18.16
N HIS A 281 16.95 15.77 -17.14
CA HIS A 281 17.64 14.58 -16.58
C HIS A 281 19.13 14.80 -16.23
N TYR A 282 19.49 16.05 -15.90
CA TYR A 282 20.87 16.47 -15.64
C TYR A 282 20.89 17.61 -14.62
N GLY A 283 21.64 17.43 -13.54
CA GLY A 283 21.66 18.30 -12.36
C GLY A 283 22.98 18.22 -11.59
N THR A 284 22.93 18.45 -10.29
CA THR A 284 24.12 18.64 -9.44
C THR A 284 24.94 17.35 -9.25
N ALA A 285 24.30 16.18 -9.32
CA ALA A 285 24.97 14.88 -9.20
C ALA A 285 25.68 14.46 -10.49
N GLU A 286 25.10 14.78 -11.65
CA GLU A 286 25.67 14.51 -12.96
C GLU A 286 26.84 15.47 -13.24
N ILE A 287 26.71 16.75 -12.82
CA ILE A 287 27.82 17.70 -12.79
C ILE A 287 28.97 17.20 -11.89
N PHE A 288 28.66 16.60 -10.74
CA PHE A 288 29.67 16.03 -9.84
C PHE A 288 30.37 14.81 -10.46
N ARG A 289 29.63 13.94 -11.14
CA ARG A 289 30.17 12.79 -11.89
C ARG A 289 31.08 13.22 -13.04
N ASP A 290 30.62 14.16 -13.86
CA ASP A 290 31.21 14.43 -15.18
C ASP A 290 32.22 15.58 -15.19
N TYR A 291 32.14 16.48 -14.20
CA TYR A 291 33.06 17.62 -14.05
C TYR A 291 33.78 17.65 -12.70
N GLY A 292 33.48 16.72 -11.77
CA GLY A 292 34.28 16.51 -10.56
C GLY A 292 34.10 17.58 -9.47
N PHE A 293 33.10 18.46 -9.58
CA PHE A 293 32.80 19.51 -8.60
C PHE A 293 31.30 19.57 -8.27
N VAL A 294 30.98 20.07 -7.08
CA VAL A 294 29.59 20.29 -6.64
C VAL A 294 29.15 21.70 -7.04
N GLU A 295 27.99 21.82 -7.69
CA GLU A 295 27.47 23.12 -8.13
C GLU A 295 27.29 24.12 -6.97
N TYR A 296 27.71 25.37 -7.20
CA TYR A 296 27.26 26.49 -6.38
C TYR A 296 25.84 26.90 -6.79
N PHE A 297 25.01 27.30 -5.83
CA PHE A 297 23.64 27.77 -6.08
C PHE A 297 23.51 28.69 -7.31
N PRO A 298 22.48 28.47 -8.17
CA PRO A 298 21.45 27.42 -8.07
C PRO A 298 21.95 26.00 -8.41
N GLN A 299 21.35 25.02 -7.73
CA GLN A 299 21.50 23.58 -7.90
C GLN A 299 20.19 22.96 -8.44
N ARG A 300 20.28 21.74 -9.00
CA ARG A 300 19.12 20.93 -9.41
C ARG A 300 19.31 19.49 -8.95
N TRP A 301 18.26 18.87 -8.42
CA TRP A 301 18.28 17.52 -7.88
C TRP A 301 17.11 16.67 -8.40
N TRP A 302 17.36 15.37 -8.56
CA TRP A 302 16.43 14.35 -9.05
C TRP A 302 16.49 13.14 -8.10
N TYR A 303 15.37 12.77 -7.47
CA TYR A 303 15.32 11.69 -6.47
C TYR A 303 14.29 10.62 -6.83
N MET A 304 14.53 9.38 -6.37
CA MET A 304 13.72 8.18 -6.62
C MET A 304 13.55 7.89 -8.12
N GLU A 305 14.61 7.38 -8.77
CA GLU A 305 14.64 7.07 -10.21
C GLU A 305 14.11 8.22 -11.09
N GLU A 306 14.46 9.44 -10.66
CA GLU A 306 14.12 10.73 -11.28
C GLU A 306 12.65 11.17 -11.19
N GLU A 307 11.80 10.45 -10.43
CA GLU A 307 10.42 10.87 -10.13
C GLU A 307 10.36 12.29 -9.55
N TYR A 308 11.11 12.59 -8.50
CA TYR A 308 10.96 13.82 -7.71
C TYR A 308 12.08 14.83 -7.99
N HIS A 309 11.73 15.91 -8.68
CA HIS A 309 12.67 16.95 -9.12
C HIS A 309 12.48 18.30 -8.42
N PHE A 310 13.59 18.93 -8.04
CA PHE A 310 13.56 20.30 -7.53
C PHE A 310 14.84 21.09 -7.82
N ASN A 311 14.67 22.40 -7.89
CA ASN A 311 15.76 23.36 -7.97
C ASN A 311 15.95 24.00 -6.59
N LEU A 312 17.21 24.16 -6.17
CA LEU A 312 17.58 24.77 -4.90
C LEU A 312 18.44 26.02 -5.19
N ASP A 313 17.96 27.21 -4.84
CA ASP A 313 18.70 28.48 -4.96
C ASP A 313 18.69 29.21 -3.62
N LYS A 314 18.97 30.52 -3.63
CA LYS A 314 18.89 31.40 -2.49
C LYS A 314 17.80 32.45 -2.58
N ASP A 315 17.09 32.63 -1.47
CA ASP A 315 16.11 33.70 -1.27
C ASP A 315 16.74 35.10 -1.18
N SER A 316 15.89 36.11 -0.94
CA SER A 316 16.31 37.50 -0.76
C SER A 316 17.02 37.78 0.58
N GLU A 317 17.03 36.84 1.52
CA GLU A 317 17.82 36.86 2.76
C GLU A 317 19.11 36.03 2.68
N GLU A 318 19.44 35.51 1.48
CA GLU A 318 20.56 34.61 1.19
C GLU A 318 20.52 33.24 1.91
N LYS A 319 19.34 32.79 2.34
CA LYS A 319 19.04 31.42 2.82
C LYS A 319 18.77 30.47 1.64
N PRO A 320 18.96 29.15 1.79
CA PRO A 320 18.47 28.18 0.82
C PRO A 320 16.95 28.27 0.64
N SER A 321 16.46 28.07 -0.58
CA SER A 321 15.04 28.04 -0.93
C SER A 321 14.80 27.04 -2.04
N LEU A 322 13.88 26.09 -1.80
CA LEU A 322 13.54 25.01 -2.72
C LEU A 322 12.34 25.39 -3.60
N THR A 323 12.38 24.97 -4.86
CA THR A 323 11.27 25.02 -5.80
C THR A 323 11.13 23.67 -6.50
N TRP A 324 10.09 22.91 -6.15
CA TRP A 324 9.60 21.76 -6.92
C TRP A 324 9.21 22.23 -8.33
N ASP A 325 9.42 21.41 -9.35
CA ASP A 325 8.94 21.69 -10.71
C ASP A 325 7.54 21.07 -10.94
N GLU A 326 6.73 21.76 -11.75
CA GLU A 326 5.27 21.63 -11.84
C GLU A 326 4.78 20.23 -12.27
N VAL A 327 5.63 19.39 -12.85
CA VAL A 327 5.24 18.07 -13.40
C VAL A 327 5.30 16.93 -12.37
N SER A 328 6.14 17.04 -11.33
CA SER A 328 6.28 15.99 -10.29
C SER A 328 6.58 16.61 -8.93
N ASN A 329 5.56 17.29 -8.42
CA ASN A 329 5.54 18.01 -7.17
C ASN A 329 4.88 17.15 -6.06
N PRO A 330 5.63 16.60 -5.08
CA PRO A 330 5.08 15.78 -3.99
C PRO A 330 4.22 16.56 -2.97
N LEU A 331 3.84 17.81 -3.28
CA LEU A 331 2.77 18.53 -2.59
C LEU A 331 1.37 18.22 -3.16
N ASP A 332 1.28 17.71 -4.39
CA ASP A 332 0.01 17.41 -5.08
C ASP A 332 -0.43 15.94 -4.93
N LEU A 333 0.41 15.10 -4.31
CA LEU A 333 0.13 13.72 -3.90
C LEU A 333 -0.89 13.63 -2.74
N ASP A 334 -1.44 12.43 -2.51
CA ASP A 334 -2.26 12.14 -1.34
C ASP A 334 -1.44 12.12 -0.03
N LYS A 335 -2.13 12.01 1.11
CA LYS A 335 -1.50 12.06 2.44
C LYS A 335 -0.52 10.90 2.69
N ASN A 336 -0.84 9.70 2.23
CA ASN A 336 -0.10 8.47 2.48
C ASN A 336 1.11 8.37 1.53
N GLU A 337 0.91 8.62 0.23
CA GLU A 337 1.97 8.74 -0.77
C GLU A 337 3.04 9.74 -0.33
N LYS A 338 2.60 10.91 0.15
CA LYS A 338 3.48 11.97 0.64
C LYS A 338 4.23 11.60 1.92
N GLU A 339 3.65 10.79 2.82
CA GLU A 339 4.38 10.28 3.99
C GLU A 339 5.45 9.25 3.57
N GLN A 340 5.18 8.40 2.58
CA GLN A 340 6.19 7.48 2.02
C GLN A 340 7.40 8.24 1.44
N VAL A 341 7.17 9.30 0.65
CA VAL A 341 8.24 10.19 0.15
C VAL A 341 9.04 10.81 1.31
N MET A 342 8.37 11.26 2.39
CA MET A 342 9.06 11.78 3.58
C MET A 342 9.83 10.70 4.34
N ILE A 343 9.31 9.48 4.49
CA ILE A 343 9.98 8.34 5.11
C ILE A 343 11.27 8.00 4.32
N TRP A 344 11.19 8.00 2.99
CA TRP A 344 12.34 7.78 2.11
C TRP A 344 13.43 8.84 2.32
N PHE A 345 13.08 10.13 2.27
CA PHE A 345 14.03 11.21 2.51
C PHE A 345 14.65 11.16 3.92
N ARG A 346 13.86 10.85 4.96
CA ARG A 346 14.36 10.64 6.33
C ARG A 346 15.40 9.49 6.37
N ARG A 347 15.10 8.34 5.75
CA ARG A 347 16.01 7.18 5.68
C ARG A 347 17.34 7.52 5.00
N GLN A 348 17.30 8.19 3.85
CA GLN A 348 18.51 8.58 3.11
C GLN A 348 19.36 9.61 3.86
N LEU A 349 18.73 10.61 4.46
CA LEU A 349 19.39 11.63 5.27
C LEU A 349 20.09 11.03 6.50
N VAL A 350 19.48 10.06 7.18
CA VAL A 350 20.13 9.29 8.25
C VAL A 350 21.32 8.49 7.71
N ARG A 351 21.16 7.76 6.59
CA ARG A 351 22.24 6.98 5.96
C ARG A 351 23.46 7.86 5.62
N LEU A 352 23.26 9.00 4.95
CA LEU A 352 24.34 9.90 4.55
C LEU A 352 25.07 10.52 5.75
N ARG A 353 24.33 10.98 6.76
CA ARG A 353 24.92 11.46 8.03
C ARG A 353 25.67 10.36 8.76
N ARG A 354 25.19 9.11 8.70
CA ARG A 354 25.86 7.93 9.28
C ARG A 354 27.22 7.69 8.63
N LEU A 355 27.25 7.52 7.31
CA LEU A 355 28.47 7.26 6.54
C LEU A 355 29.55 8.30 6.83
N LYS A 356 29.18 9.58 6.77
CA LYS A 356 30.10 10.71 6.99
C LYS A 356 30.69 10.76 8.40
N ASN A 357 29.89 10.45 9.42
CA ASN A 357 30.27 10.71 10.82
C ASN A 357 30.71 9.45 11.60
N ILE A 358 30.23 8.26 11.23
CA ILE A 358 30.59 6.97 11.85
C ILE A 358 31.58 6.23 10.95
N ASP A 359 31.09 5.65 9.86
CA ASP A 359 31.73 4.51 9.20
C ASP A 359 33.03 4.93 8.49
N TRP A 360 33.00 6.12 7.88
CA TRP A 360 34.13 6.78 7.24
C TRP A 360 34.72 7.95 8.04
N ASN A 361 34.54 7.99 9.36
CA ASN A 361 35.21 9.01 10.18
C ASN A 361 36.59 8.51 10.67
N PRO A 362 37.72 9.13 10.27
CA PRO A 362 39.06 8.68 10.67
C PRO A 362 39.36 8.76 12.17
N MET A 363 38.53 9.46 12.96
CA MET A 363 38.62 9.47 14.43
C MET A 363 37.91 8.27 15.07
N VAL A 364 36.90 7.70 14.40
CA VAL A 364 36.13 6.53 14.85
C VAL A 364 36.76 5.24 14.30
N ASN A 365 37.12 5.25 13.02
CA ASN A 365 37.73 4.14 12.29
C ASN A 365 39.17 4.49 11.85
N PRO A 366 40.20 4.22 12.68
CA PRO A 366 41.58 4.58 12.38
C PRO A 366 42.26 3.66 11.33
N ASN A 367 41.53 2.66 10.80
CA ASN A 367 42.03 1.69 9.82
C ASN A 367 41.53 1.97 8.39
N LEU A 368 40.86 3.09 8.15
CA LEU A 368 40.35 3.48 6.82
C LEU A 368 41.48 3.57 5.76
N PRO A 369 41.17 3.27 4.48
CA PRO A 369 42.13 3.40 3.39
C PRO A 369 42.54 4.87 3.17
N HIS A 370 43.71 5.08 2.56
CA HIS A 370 44.26 6.42 2.35
C HIS A 370 43.74 7.07 1.07
N ILE A 371 42.56 7.68 1.16
CA ILE A 371 42.00 8.47 0.07
C ILE A 371 42.72 9.84 -0.04
N PRO A 372 43.13 10.29 -1.25
CA PRO A 372 43.69 11.62 -1.47
C PRO A 372 42.76 12.74 -1.00
N SER A 373 43.29 13.73 -0.28
CA SER A 373 42.49 14.74 0.42
C SER A 373 41.58 15.59 -0.47
N TYR A 374 41.84 15.69 -1.77
CA TYR A 374 40.92 16.38 -2.69
C TYR A 374 39.72 15.51 -3.10
N GLN A 375 39.94 14.21 -3.37
CA GLN A 375 38.86 13.23 -3.61
C GLN A 375 37.96 13.14 -2.37
N TRP A 376 38.58 13.04 -1.19
CA TRP A 376 37.90 13.09 0.12
C TRP A 376 36.99 14.32 0.27
N ASN A 377 37.54 15.53 0.05
CA ASN A 377 36.79 16.77 0.21
C ASN A 377 35.67 16.93 -0.84
N ASN A 378 35.87 16.41 -2.05
CA ASN A 378 34.85 16.42 -3.10
C ASN A 378 33.68 15.49 -2.73
N ILE A 379 33.96 14.25 -2.33
CA ILE A 379 32.94 13.28 -1.88
C ILE A 379 32.11 13.86 -0.72
N TRP A 380 32.76 14.34 0.34
CA TRP A 380 32.01 14.84 1.50
C TRP A 380 31.31 16.18 1.22
N GLY A 381 31.80 16.98 0.28
CA GLY A 381 31.08 18.15 -0.24
C GLY A 381 29.82 17.78 -1.03
N PHE A 382 29.85 16.67 -1.77
CA PHE A 382 28.67 16.13 -2.46
C PHE A 382 27.65 15.55 -1.49
N VAL A 383 28.12 14.83 -0.46
CA VAL A 383 27.27 14.34 0.64
C VAL A 383 26.61 15.50 1.40
N ASP A 384 27.34 16.58 1.70
CA ASP A 384 26.78 17.78 2.34
C ASP A 384 25.71 18.46 1.48
N ALA A 385 25.88 18.45 0.15
CA ALA A 385 24.89 19.02 -0.76
C ALA A 385 23.63 18.15 -0.90
N ASN A 386 23.77 16.81 -0.92
CA ASN A 386 22.64 15.88 -0.84
C ASN A 386 21.86 16.06 0.47
N ILE A 387 22.56 16.07 1.62
CA ILE A 387 21.93 16.25 2.93
C ILE A 387 21.13 17.56 2.96
N LEU A 388 21.71 18.68 2.49
CA LEU A 388 21.01 19.96 2.42
C LEU A 388 19.80 19.94 1.46
N ALA A 389 19.90 19.25 0.32
CA ALA A 389 18.78 19.09 -0.60
C ALA A 389 17.62 18.30 0.04
N MET A 390 17.91 17.19 0.72
CA MET A 390 16.92 16.37 1.41
C MET A 390 16.30 17.07 2.64
N GLU A 391 17.09 17.83 3.39
CA GLU A 391 16.59 18.68 4.49
C GLU A 391 15.56 19.70 3.98
N MET A 392 15.87 20.38 2.87
CA MET A 392 14.97 21.37 2.26
C MET A 392 13.72 20.74 1.65
N ALA A 393 13.82 19.53 1.09
CA ALA A 393 12.66 18.76 0.62
C ALA A 393 11.73 18.45 1.80
N LEU A 394 12.26 17.89 2.89
CA LEU A 394 11.52 17.59 4.12
C LEU A 394 10.91 18.83 4.80
N GLU A 395 11.57 19.99 4.75
CA GLU A 395 11.00 21.26 5.26
C GLU A 395 9.79 21.68 4.42
N SER A 396 9.87 21.55 3.10
CA SER A 396 8.80 21.98 2.18
C SER A 396 7.52 21.13 2.27
N LEU A 397 7.64 19.85 2.63
CA LEU A 397 6.51 18.89 2.64
C LEU A 397 5.61 19.04 3.89
N GLN A 398 6.14 19.57 5.00
CA GLN A 398 5.44 19.64 6.29
C GLN A 398 4.39 20.76 6.36
N LEU A 399 3.12 20.39 6.41
CA LEU A 399 1.99 21.34 6.54
C LEU A 399 1.78 21.91 7.95
N THR A 400 2.61 21.54 8.94
CA THR A 400 2.54 22.08 10.32
C THR A 400 3.94 22.38 10.88
N PRO A 401 4.23 23.61 11.35
CA PRO A 401 5.55 24.03 11.81
C PRO A 401 5.84 23.57 13.25
N ALA A 402 5.97 22.26 13.44
CA ALA A 402 6.22 21.63 14.74
C ALA A 402 7.57 20.91 14.85
N ALA A 403 8.19 20.50 13.73
CA ALA A 403 9.32 19.58 13.72
C ALA A 403 10.42 19.92 12.69
N LEU A 404 10.92 21.18 12.71
CA LEU A 404 12.23 21.57 12.18
C LEU A 404 12.64 22.93 12.79
N ASN A 405 13.91 23.09 13.17
CA ASN A 405 14.44 24.33 13.76
C ASN A 405 15.63 24.81 12.92
N PRO A 406 15.45 25.77 11.99
CA PRO A 406 16.33 25.91 10.83
C PRO A 406 17.70 26.54 11.16
N CYS A 407 18.76 25.96 10.57
CA CYS A 407 20.15 26.37 10.73
C CYS A 407 20.40 27.80 10.20
N THR A 408 20.32 28.80 11.08
CA THR A 408 20.29 30.22 10.71
C THR A 408 21.49 31.03 11.22
N ARG A 409 22.62 30.98 10.48
CA ARG A 409 23.32 32.18 9.92
C ARG A 409 24.75 31.91 9.41
N HIS A 410 25.00 32.42 8.21
CA HIS A 410 26.30 32.92 7.69
C HIS A 410 27.56 32.04 7.78
N GLY A 411 27.83 31.31 6.69
CA GLY A 411 29.11 31.42 5.96
C GLY A 411 30.40 30.97 6.66
N ARG A 412 30.82 29.73 6.33
CA ARG A 412 32.02 28.98 6.78
C ARG A 412 31.96 28.49 8.25
N ALA A 413 31.94 27.16 8.35
CA ALA A 413 31.99 26.33 9.56
C ALA A 413 30.69 26.32 10.39
N THR A 414 30.54 25.24 11.16
CA THR A 414 29.48 24.96 12.15
C THR A 414 28.04 25.20 11.68
N CYS A 415 27.41 24.15 11.13
CA CYS A 415 26.11 23.77 11.70
C CYS A 415 26.35 23.39 13.17
N ASP A 416 25.50 23.82 14.09
CA ASP A 416 25.55 23.31 15.47
C ASP A 416 25.23 21.81 15.44
N SER A 417 26.05 21.01 16.13
CA SER A 417 25.98 19.53 16.12
C SER A 417 24.61 18.99 16.50
N ASP A 418 23.91 19.72 17.35
CA ASP A 418 22.81 19.20 18.13
C ASP A 418 21.54 19.07 17.28
N ALA A 419 21.23 20.04 16.41
CA ALA A 419 20.05 19.96 15.53
C ALA A 419 20.15 18.83 14.47
N ALA A 420 21.36 18.57 13.97
CA ALA A 420 21.63 17.47 13.04
C ALA A 420 21.70 16.10 13.74
N ALA A 421 22.02 16.06 15.04
CA ALA A 421 22.01 14.83 15.84
C ALA A 421 20.60 14.49 16.37
N GLU A 422 19.74 15.47 16.63
CA GLU A 422 18.38 15.24 17.13
C GLU A 422 17.50 14.56 16.07
N SER A 423 17.78 14.80 14.78
CA SER A 423 17.12 14.18 13.62
C SER A 423 17.81 12.89 13.10
N HIS A 424 18.79 12.35 13.82
CA HIS A 424 19.39 11.01 13.55
C HIS A 424 18.67 9.87 14.28
N TYR A 425 17.90 10.18 15.33
CA TYR A 425 17.22 9.20 16.18
C TYR A 425 15.70 9.28 16.02
N HIS A 426 15.05 8.15 15.75
CA HIS A 426 13.58 8.10 15.69
C HIS A 426 12.94 8.43 17.04
N GLU A 427 11.71 8.96 17.02
CA GLU A 427 11.01 9.34 18.25
C GLU A 427 10.51 8.14 19.08
N LEU A 428 10.34 6.97 18.45
CA LEU A 428 9.57 5.82 18.95
C LEU A 428 8.10 6.16 19.25
N ALA A 429 7.54 7.07 18.45
CA ALA A 429 6.12 7.37 18.35
C ALA A 429 5.46 6.54 17.23
N GLU A 430 4.13 6.46 17.25
CA GLU A 430 3.30 5.79 16.25
C GLU A 430 3.25 6.61 14.95
N GLU A 431 4.04 6.17 13.96
CA GLU A 431 3.84 6.50 12.55
C GLU A 431 2.66 5.68 12.01
N THR A 432 1.95 6.16 10.98
CA THR A 432 0.90 5.37 10.32
C THR A 432 1.49 4.07 9.78
N ALA A 433 0.83 2.95 10.06
CA ALA A 433 1.45 1.63 10.02
C ALA A 433 1.47 1.03 8.61
N ASP A 434 2.31 1.61 7.74
CA ASP A 434 2.41 1.27 6.32
C ASP A 434 3.20 -0.03 6.08
N LEU A 435 2.66 -1.15 6.58
CA LEU A 435 2.93 -2.53 6.11
C LEU A 435 1.63 -3.34 6.02
N GLU A 436 0.53 -2.67 5.65
CA GLU A 436 -0.61 -3.31 4.96
C GLU A 436 -0.65 -2.85 3.49
N ASN A 437 0.54 -2.62 2.89
CA ASN A 437 0.69 -2.63 1.45
C ASN A 437 0.53 -4.08 0.98
N GLU A 438 -0.54 -4.34 0.25
CA GLU A 438 -0.79 -5.60 -0.44
C GLU A 438 0.09 -5.66 -1.71
N ASN A 439 1.41 -5.67 -1.49
CA ASN A 439 2.36 -6.03 -2.52
C ASN A 439 2.01 -7.44 -3.00
N LEU A 440 1.62 -7.56 -4.27
CA LEU A 440 1.25 -8.83 -4.88
C LEU A 440 2.33 -9.87 -4.63
N THR A 441 1.98 -11.00 -4.01
CA THR A 441 2.95 -12.05 -3.66
C THR A 441 3.31 -12.94 -4.86
N CYS A 442 2.76 -12.65 -6.04
CA CYS A 442 3.03 -13.32 -7.30
C CYS A 442 2.76 -12.36 -8.48
N ASP A 443 3.07 -12.79 -9.71
CA ASP A 443 2.77 -12.01 -10.92
C ASP A 443 1.29 -12.08 -11.33
N PHE A 444 0.44 -11.31 -10.66
CA PHE A 444 -0.98 -11.14 -11.04
C PHE A 444 -1.14 -10.42 -12.40
N ASN A 445 -0.14 -9.66 -12.87
CA ASN A 445 -0.22 -9.00 -14.18
C ASN A 445 -0.21 -10.03 -15.32
N LYS A 446 0.57 -11.10 -15.22
CA LYS A 446 0.55 -12.26 -16.12
C LYS A 446 -0.84 -12.93 -16.19
N PHE A 447 -1.55 -13.04 -15.07
CA PHE A 447 -2.96 -13.49 -15.08
C PHE A 447 -3.88 -12.46 -15.76
N LEU A 448 -3.74 -11.16 -15.43
CA LEU A 448 -4.54 -10.10 -16.06
C LEU A 448 -4.28 -9.94 -17.57
N GLU A 449 -3.07 -10.22 -18.06
CA GLU A 449 -2.77 -10.25 -19.50
C GLU A 449 -3.44 -11.45 -20.17
N ALA A 450 -3.42 -12.63 -19.54
CA ALA A 450 -4.20 -13.77 -20.02
C ALA A 450 -5.70 -13.44 -20.06
N TRP A 451 -6.25 -12.89 -18.98
CA TRP A 451 -7.66 -12.46 -18.88
C TRP A 451 -8.07 -11.44 -19.96
N LYS A 452 -7.14 -10.59 -20.40
CA LYS A 452 -7.35 -9.59 -21.47
C LYS A 452 -7.24 -10.16 -22.88
N TRP A 453 -6.28 -11.05 -23.14
CA TRP A 453 -5.91 -11.44 -24.52
C TRP A 453 -6.15 -12.92 -24.89
N ARG A 454 -6.42 -13.79 -23.91
CA ARG A 454 -6.44 -15.25 -24.07
C ARG A 454 -7.78 -15.89 -23.71
N PHE A 455 -8.51 -15.31 -22.77
CA PHE A 455 -9.86 -15.76 -22.38
C PHE A 455 -10.92 -15.26 -23.37
N ARG A 456 -11.78 -16.17 -23.88
CA ARG A 456 -12.96 -15.86 -24.71
C ARG A 456 -14.12 -15.42 -23.80
N SER A 457 -14.80 -14.31 -24.11
CA SER A 457 -16.07 -13.99 -23.43
C SER A 457 -17.12 -15.07 -23.69
N LEU A 458 -17.80 -15.48 -22.62
CA LEU A 458 -19.00 -16.30 -22.67
C LEU A 458 -20.25 -15.42 -22.60
N GLU A 459 -20.28 -14.48 -21.65
CA GLU A 459 -21.42 -13.58 -21.45
C GLU A 459 -20.99 -12.29 -20.75
N GLU A 460 -21.62 -11.17 -21.10
CA GLU A 460 -21.41 -9.87 -20.47
C GLU A 460 -22.79 -9.25 -20.21
N VAL A 461 -23.12 -9.03 -18.94
CA VAL A 461 -24.42 -8.53 -18.47
C VAL A 461 -24.19 -7.24 -17.69
N GLU A 462 -24.95 -6.19 -18.02
CA GLU A 462 -24.92 -4.91 -17.31
C GLU A 462 -26.28 -4.75 -16.62
N SER A 463 -26.34 -5.06 -15.31
CA SER A 463 -27.57 -5.00 -14.52
C SER A 463 -27.85 -3.58 -14.04
N SER A 464 -28.93 -3.36 -13.27
CA SER A 464 -29.13 -2.06 -12.60
C SER A 464 -28.17 -1.80 -11.43
N HIS A 465 -27.29 -2.76 -11.10
CA HIS A 465 -26.42 -2.70 -9.92
C HIS A 465 -24.93 -2.76 -10.27
N GLN A 466 -24.54 -3.65 -11.18
CA GLN A 466 -23.14 -3.99 -11.47
C GLN A 466 -22.98 -4.63 -12.86
N LYS A 467 -21.74 -4.67 -13.34
CA LYS A 467 -21.35 -5.31 -14.60
C LYS A 467 -20.75 -6.68 -14.35
N ILE A 468 -21.43 -7.73 -14.82
CA ILE A 468 -21.05 -9.14 -14.64
C ILE A 468 -20.46 -9.67 -15.96
N VAL A 469 -19.26 -10.24 -15.90
CA VAL A 469 -18.53 -10.76 -17.09
C VAL A 469 -18.05 -12.18 -16.84
N PHE A 470 -18.50 -13.13 -17.66
CA PHE A 470 -18.01 -14.50 -17.69
C PHE A 470 -17.09 -14.71 -18.89
N LYS A 471 -15.94 -15.35 -18.67
CA LYS A 471 -15.04 -15.78 -19.75
C LYS A 471 -14.48 -17.17 -19.51
N ARG A 472 -14.08 -17.84 -20.60
CA ARG A 472 -13.44 -19.16 -20.60
C ARG A 472 -12.03 -19.12 -21.18
N ASP A 473 -11.15 -19.90 -20.58
CA ASP A 473 -9.85 -20.26 -21.14
C ASP A 473 -9.95 -21.64 -21.81
N ASP A 474 -10.01 -21.63 -23.15
CA ASP A 474 -10.15 -22.86 -23.96
C ASP A 474 -8.93 -23.81 -23.85
N ALA A 475 -7.82 -23.40 -23.21
CA ALA A 475 -6.61 -24.22 -23.09
C ALA A 475 -6.64 -25.21 -21.90
N ASN A 476 -7.37 -24.89 -20.84
CA ASN A 476 -7.45 -25.66 -19.58
C ASN A 476 -8.89 -25.90 -19.10
N ASP A 477 -9.89 -25.36 -19.80
CA ASP A 477 -11.31 -25.36 -19.44
C ASP A 477 -11.63 -24.58 -18.15
N ASN A 478 -10.92 -23.47 -17.94
CA ASN A 478 -11.12 -22.59 -16.80
C ASN A 478 -12.11 -21.47 -17.13
N VAL A 479 -13.32 -21.54 -16.58
CA VAL A 479 -14.27 -20.43 -16.56
C VAL A 479 -13.94 -19.50 -15.39
N CYS A 480 -14.00 -18.18 -15.59
CA CYS A 480 -13.96 -17.20 -14.50
C CYS A 480 -15.06 -16.13 -14.62
N LEU A 481 -15.41 -15.58 -13.46
CA LEU A 481 -16.32 -14.47 -13.24
C LEU A 481 -15.53 -13.23 -12.85
N ALA A 482 -15.87 -12.09 -13.46
CA ALA A 482 -15.50 -10.77 -12.98
C ALA A 482 -16.73 -9.88 -12.78
N VAL A 483 -16.69 -9.07 -11.72
CA VAL A 483 -17.72 -8.10 -11.34
C VAL A 483 -17.08 -6.71 -11.32
N ASP A 484 -17.67 -5.75 -12.03
CA ASP A 484 -17.16 -4.38 -12.25
C ASP A 484 -15.69 -4.28 -12.68
N GLY A 485 -15.17 -5.35 -13.30
CA GLY A 485 -13.79 -5.47 -13.78
C GLY A 485 -12.81 -6.14 -12.80
N VAL A 486 -13.23 -6.44 -11.57
CA VAL A 486 -12.48 -7.26 -10.59
C VAL A 486 -12.79 -8.73 -10.85
N VAL A 487 -11.76 -9.57 -11.00
CA VAL A 487 -11.96 -11.03 -11.13
C VAL A 487 -12.19 -11.62 -9.74
N GLU A 488 -13.37 -12.15 -9.49
CA GLU A 488 -13.73 -12.72 -8.18
C GLU A 488 -13.25 -14.18 -8.07
N ILE A 489 -13.57 -14.99 -9.08
CA ILE A 489 -13.40 -16.44 -8.98
C ILE A 489 -13.22 -17.12 -10.34
N CYS A 490 -12.32 -18.12 -10.36
CA CYS A 490 -12.15 -19.06 -11.46
C CYS A 490 -12.40 -20.50 -11.01
N SER A 491 -12.80 -21.34 -11.96
CA SER A 491 -12.97 -22.79 -11.78
C SER A 491 -11.68 -23.46 -11.29
N SER A 492 -10.51 -22.95 -11.70
CA SER A 492 -9.19 -23.48 -11.32
C SER A 492 -8.77 -23.23 -9.88
N PHE A 493 -9.39 -22.27 -9.18
CA PHE A 493 -8.99 -21.90 -7.81
C PHE A 493 -10.13 -21.84 -6.78
N ARG A 494 -11.38 -22.11 -7.17
CA ARG A 494 -12.57 -22.20 -6.31
C ARG A 494 -12.38 -22.83 -4.91
N PRO A 495 -11.52 -23.85 -4.64
CA PRO A 495 -11.38 -24.41 -3.31
C PRO A 495 -10.79 -23.45 -2.26
N TYR A 496 -10.28 -22.27 -2.65
CA TYR A 496 -9.89 -21.24 -1.68
C TYR A 496 -11.05 -20.82 -0.76
N LEU A 497 -12.30 -20.91 -1.24
CA LEU A 497 -13.49 -20.63 -0.46
C LEU A 497 -13.70 -21.61 0.70
N GLU A 498 -13.17 -22.84 0.61
CA GLU A 498 -13.21 -23.82 1.71
C GLU A 498 -12.49 -23.26 2.96
N TYR A 499 -11.41 -22.50 2.79
CA TYR A 499 -10.71 -21.86 3.90
C TYR A 499 -11.54 -20.74 4.53
N ARG A 500 -12.23 -19.92 3.72
CA ARG A 500 -13.11 -18.83 4.20
C ARG A 500 -14.13 -19.35 5.21
N ILE A 501 -14.75 -20.51 4.94
CA ILE A 501 -15.83 -21.06 5.78
C ILE A 501 -15.39 -22.17 6.75
N HIS A 502 -14.69 -23.22 6.31
CA HIS A 502 -14.38 -24.37 7.17
C HIS A 502 -13.36 -24.04 8.25
N SER A 503 -12.38 -23.18 7.93
CA SER A 503 -11.36 -22.79 8.91
C SER A 503 -11.85 -21.75 9.95
N ALA A 504 -13.04 -21.16 9.73
CA ALA A 504 -13.83 -20.48 10.76
C ALA A 504 -14.72 -21.47 11.55
N ALA A 505 -15.47 -22.33 10.85
CA ALA A 505 -16.44 -23.28 11.42
C ALA A 505 -15.85 -24.27 12.43
N GLN A 506 -14.57 -24.63 12.27
CA GLN A 506 -13.86 -25.48 13.24
C GLN A 506 -13.84 -24.94 14.67
N TYR A 507 -14.09 -23.64 14.91
CA TYR A 507 -14.17 -23.07 16.26
C TYR A 507 -15.57 -23.19 16.92
N ILE A 508 -16.56 -23.73 16.19
CA ILE A 508 -17.97 -23.81 16.59
C ILE A 508 -18.34 -25.29 16.79
N GLU A 509 -19.03 -25.63 17.89
CA GLU A 509 -19.33 -27.04 18.24
C GLU A 509 -20.40 -27.67 17.34
N GLU A 510 -21.44 -26.92 16.98
CA GLU A 510 -22.45 -27.32 16.00
C GLU A 510 -22.80 -26.10 15.14
N VAL A 511 -22.48 -26.11 13.83
CA VAL A 511 -22.88 -25.04 12.90
C VAL A 511 -24.36 -25.21 12.53
N LYS A 512 -25.20 -24.23 12.86
CA LYS A 512 -26.65 -24.29 12.63
C LYS A 512 -27.18 -23.11 11.84
N ARG A 513 -26.70 -21.90 12.14
CA ARG A 513 -27.20 -20.65 11.57
C ARG A 513 -26.05 -19.86 10.95
N VAL A 514 -26.07 -19.67 9.63
CA VAL A 514 -25.05 -18.96 8.86
C VAL A 514 -25.66 -17.72 8.17
N VAL A 515 -24.93 -16.61 8.13
CA VAL A 515 -25.17 -15.50 7.20
C VAL A 515 -24.04 -15.44 6.19
N ILE A 516 -24.36 -15.19 4.93
CA ILE A 516 -23.43 -14.88 3.84
C ILE A 516 -23.83 -13.51 3.28
N VAL A 517 -22.88 -12.60 3.10
CA VAL A 517 -23.08 -11.27 2.52
C VAL A 517 -22.12 -11.12 1.34
N GLY A 518 -22.64 -10.79 0.15
CA GLY A 518 -21.88 -10.86 -1.10
C GLY A 518 -21.76 -12.29 -1.65
N GLY A 519 -22.80 -13.12 -1.44
CA GLY A 519 -22.79 -14.54 -1.75
C GLY A 519 -23.25 -14.92 -3.17
N GLY A 520 -23.46 -13.95 -4.07
CA GLY A 520 -24.17 -14.14 -5.34
C GLY A 520 -23.66 -15.28 -6.22
N ASN A 521 -22.34 -15.49 -6.32
CA ASN A 521 -21.77 -16.60 -7.08
C ASN A 521 -22.16 -18.01 -6.56
N SER A 522 -22.84 -18.08 -5.40
CA SER A 522 -23.40 -19.28 -4.75
C SER A 522 -22.37 -20.34 -4.32
N MET A 523 -21.07 -20.09 -4.49
CA MET A 523 -20.03 -21.07 -4.15
C MET A 523 -19.78 -21.15 -2.63
N VAL A 524 -19.83 -20.04 -1.90
CA VAL A 524 -19.79 -20.05 -0.43
C VAL A 524 -21.05 -20.69 0.18
N LEU A 525 -22.21 -20.54 -0.49
CA LEU A 525 -23.45 -21.22 -0.12
C LEU A 525 -23.32 -22.74 -0.30
N HIS A 526 -22.77 -23.20 -1.43
CA HIS A 526 -22.48 -24.61 -1.69
C HIS A 526 -21.60 -25.24 -0.59
N GLU A 527 -20.54 -24.54 -0.18
CA GLU A 527 -19.68 -24.98 0.94
C GLU A 527 -20.40 -24.95 2.30
N ALA A 528 -21.31 -24.02 2.53
CA ALA A 528 -22.11 -23.92 3.76
C ALA A 528 -23.18 -25.03 3.87
N LEU A 529 -23.73 -25.50 2.76
CA LEU A 529 -24.76 -26.55 2.75
C LEU A 529 -24.24 -27.94 3.18
N LYS A 530 -22.92 -28.12 3.21
CA LYS A 530 -22.23 -29.35 3.63
C LYS A 530 -22.37 -29.67 5.13
N TYR A 531 -22.76 -28.72 5.99
CA TYR A 531 -22.89 -28.97 7.44
C TYR A 531 -24.15 -29.80 7.78
N PRO A 532 -24.01 -30.92 8.54
CA PRO A 532 -25.11 -31.87 8.74
C PRO A 532 -26.18 -31.42 9.75
N ASN A 533 -25.88 -30.43 10.59
CA ASN A 533 -26.75 -29.90 11.64
C ASN A 533 -27.36 -28.53 11.27
N LEU A 534 -27.29 -28.14 10.00
CA LEU A 534 -27.69 -26.82 9.51
C LEU A 534 -29.21 -26.60 9.62
N ASP A 535 -29.62 -25.59 10.41
CA ASP A 535 -31.00 -25.13 10.54
C ASP A 535 -31.34 -24.03 9.51
N LEU A 536 -30.39 -23.13 9.20
CA LEU A 536 -30.62 -21.94 8.36
C LEU A 536 -29.32 -21.36 7.76
N ILE A 537 -29.38 -20.98 6.48
CA ILE A 537 -28.46 -20.03 5.83
C ILE A 537 -29.28 -18.84 5.34
N VAL A 538 -28.80 -17.63 5.62
CA VAL A 538 -29.32 -16.39 5.02
C VAL A 538 -28.27 -15.85 4.05
N VAL A 539 -28.64 -15.64 2.79
CA VAL A 539 -27.76 -15.06 1.79
C VAL A 539 -28.25 -13.67 1.42
N PHE A 540 -27.44 -12.66 1.73
CA PHE A 540 -27.61 -11.30 1.26
C PHE A 540 -26.78 -11.08 0.00
N GLU A 541 -27.48 -10.66 -1.03
CA GLU A 541 -26.98 -10.32 -2.35
C GLU A 541 -27.84 -9.16 -2.86
N PHE A 542 -27.32 -8.19 -3.60
CA PHE A 542 -28.17 -7.13 -4.16
C PHE A 542 -28.58 -7.44 -5.61
N ASP A 543 -27.74 -8.14 -6.38
CA ASP A 543 -28.04 -8.45 -7.78
C ASP A 543 -28.61 -9.85 -7.99
N GLN A 544 -29.78 -9.90 -8.61
CA GLN A 544 -30.45 -11.15 -8.94
C GLN A 544 -29.89 -11.88 -10.16
N GLU A 545 -29.15 -11.20 -11.05
CA GLU A 545 -28.53 -11.86 -12.21
C GLU A 545 -27.29 -12.68 -11.80
N LEU A 546 -26.55 -12.27 -10.77
CA LEU A 546 -25.30 -12.91 -10.36
C LEU A 546 -25.45 -14.41 -10.01
N PRO A 547 -26.38 -14.87 -9.14
CA PRO A 547 -26.59 -16.30 -8.92
C PRO A 547 -27.13 -17.05 -10.13
N ARG A 548 -27.91 -16.38 -10.99
CA ARG A 548 -28.55 -17.00 -12.16
C ARG A 548 -27.53 -17.29 -13.26
N LYS A 549 -26.69 -16.32 -13.59
CA LYS A 549 -25.61 -16.48 -14.56
C LYS A 549 -24.46 -17.32 -13.98
N SER A 550 -24.25 -17.33 -12.65
CA SER A 550 -23.32 -18.27 -12.01
C SER A 550 -23.81 -19.72 -12.06
N PHE A 551 -25.12 -19.97 -11.96
CA PHE A 551 -25.68 -21.31 -12.21
C PHE A 551 -25.43 -21.74 -13.67
N LYS A 552 -25.68 -20.85 -14.64
CA LYS A 552 -25.44 -21.10 -16.08
C LYS A 552 -23.97 -21.46 -16.39
N HIS A 553 -23.02 -20.68 -15.90
CA HIS A 553 -21.60 -20.80 -16.30
C HIS A 553 -20.73 -21.68 -15.38
N PHE A 554 -21.15 -21.92 -14.12
CA PHE A 554 -20.42 -22.77 -13.17
C PHE A 554 -21.22 -23.98 -12.65
N GLY A 555 -22.48 -24.17 -13.06
CA GLY A 555 -23.34 -25.23 -12.52
C GLY A 555 -23.57 -25.17 -11.00
N THR A 556 -23.33 -24.00 -10.38
CA THR A 556 -23.45 -23.82 -8.92
C THR A 556 -24.87 -23.41 -8.58
N ASP A 557 -25.59 -24.31 -7.93
CA ASP A 557 -27.01 -24.15 -7.60
C ASP A 557 -27.23 -23.13 -6.46
N PRO A 558 -28.07 -22.09 -6.65
CA PRO A 558 -28.47 -21.19 -5.57
C PRO A 558 -29.40 -21.83 -4.54
N ASN A 559 -29.83 -23.09 -4.71
CA ASN A 559 -30.61 -23.87 -3.73
C ASN A 559 -31.89 -23.15 -3.27
N PHE A 560 -32.62 -22.49 -4.19
CA PHE A 560 -33.83 -21.72 -3.87
C PHE A 560 -34.97 -22.58 -3.28
N ASP A 561 -34.92 -23.90 -3.42
CA ASP A 561 -35.89 -24.88 -2.91
C ASP A 561 -35.47 -25.60 -1.62
N ASP A 562 -34.20 -25.49 -1.20
CA ASP A 562 -33.76 -26.06 0.08
C ASP A 562 -34.42 -25.26 1.23
N PRO A 563 -35.22 -25.90 2.11
CA PRO A 563 -35.92 -25.21 3.19
C PRO A 563 -34.99 -24.60 4.26
N ARG A 564 -33.68 -24.89 4.20
CA ARG A 564 -32.63 -24.28 5.03
C ARG A 564 -32.14 -22.95 4.48
N VAL A 565 -32.46 -22.56 3.23
CA VAL A 565 -31.91 -21.36 2.58
C VAL A 565 -32.95 -20.24 2.49
N GLU A 566 -32.61 -19.05 2.97
CA GLU A 566 -33.34 -17.82 2.69
C GLU A 566 -32.45 -16.82 1.93
N TRP A 567 -32.71 -16.62 0.64
CA TRP A 567 -32.14 -15.51 -0.12
C TRP A 567 -32.86 -14.20 0.16
N TRP A 568 -32.09 -13.12 0.26
CA TRP A 568 -32.54 -11.75 0.47
C TRP A 568 -31.87 -10.84 -0.56
N PHE A 569 -32.62 -10.49 -1.61
CA PHE A 569 -32.15 -9.67 -2.73
C PHE A 569 -32.34 -8.17 -2.46
N CYS A 570 -31.27 -7.54 -1.98
CA CYS A 570 -31.26 -6.21 -1.39
C CYS A 570 -29.87 -5.75 -0.90
N ASP A 571 -29.64 -4.43 -0.88
CA ASP A 571 -28.50 -3.81 -0.18
C ASP A 571 -28.55 -4.11 1.34
N PRO A 572 -27.51 -4.74 1.93
CA PRO A 572 -27.44 -5.06 3.35
C PRO A 572 -27.74 -3.86 4.28
N ALA A 573 -27.24 -2.65 3.96
CA ALA A 573 -27.39 -1.47 4.80
C ALA A 573 -28.86 -1.07 5.00
N ASN A 574 -29.64 -1.10 3.91
CA ASN A 574 -31.08 -0.85 3.92
C ASN A 574 -31.90 -2.04 4.46
N SER A 575 -31.35 -3.26 4.41
CA SER A 575 -32.06 -4.51 4.75
C SER A 575 -32.21 -4.77 6.23
N LEU A 576 -31.23 -4.36 7.03
CA LEU A 576 -31.09 -4.72 8.44
C LEU A 576 -32.34 -4.43 9.28
N VAL A 577 -33.03 -3.30 9.03
CA VAL A 577 -34.26 -2.93 9.75
C VAL A 577 -35.47 -3.81 9.45
N MET A 578 -35.41 -4.63 8.40
CA MET A 578 -36.49 -5.54 7.99
C MET A 578 -36.31 -6.97 8.50
N LEU A 579 -35.18 -7.27 9.16
CA LEU A 579 -34.84 -8.63 9.55
C LEU A 579 -35.73 -9.15 10.70
N PRO A 580 -36.15 -10.43 10.66
CA PRO A 580 -36.92 -11.06 11.72
C PRO A 580 -36.29 -10.91 13.11
N ASN A 581 -37.11 -10.67 14.14
CA ASN A 581 -36.60 -10.47 15.51
C ASN A 581 -35.83 -11.69 16.07
N ASP A 582 -36.01 -12.89 15.51
CA ASP A 582 -35.26 -14.10 15.85
C ASP A 582 -33.85 -14.19 15.22
N TYR A 583 -33.46 -13.22 14.37
CA TYR A 583 -32.15 -13.20 13.70
C TYR A 583 -31.05 -12.60 14.58
N TRP A 584 -31.37 -11.59 15.37
CA TRP A 584 -30.42 -10.89 16.24
C TRP A 584 -29.87 -11.80 17.34
N GLY A 585 -28.55 -11.82 17.51
CA GLY A 585 -27.88 -12.67 18.49
C GLY A 585 -27.99 -14.18 18.24
N SER A 586 -28.27 -14.63 17.01
CA SER A 586 -28.66 -16.01 16.71
C SER A 586 -27.74 -16.79 15.75
N PHE A 587 -26.83 -16.12 15.03
CA PHE A 587 -26.01 -16.76 13.99
C PHE A 587 -24.64 -17.22 14.50
N ASP A 588 -24.23 -18.42 14.14
CA ASP A 588 -22.94 -19.01 14.53
C ASP A 588 -21.81 -18.50 13.63
N LEU A 589 -22.11 -18.30 12.34
CA LEU A 589 -21.21 -17.71 11.34
C LEU A 589 -21.87 -16.50 10.68
N VAL A 590 -21.11 -15.42 10.50
CA VAL A 590 -21.45 -14.31 9.62
C VAL A 590 -20.26 -14.07 8.70
N LEU A 591 -20.41 -14.40 7.41
CA LEU A 591 -19.40 -14.28 6.37
C LEU A 591 -19.68 -13.01 5.56
N ASN A 592 -18.75 -12.07 5.54
CA ASN A 592 -18.77 -10.90 4.65
C ASN A 592 -17.72 -11.07 3.55
N ASP A 593 -18.19 -11.50 2.38
CA ASP A 593 -17.38 -11.80 1.18
C ASP A 593 -17.32 -10.61 0.20
N VAL A 594 -18.06 -9.54 0.47
CA VAL A 594 -18.08 -8.31 -0.35
C VAL A 594 -16.69 -7.68 -0.45
N VAL A 595 -16.18 -7.59 -1.67
CA VAL A 595 -14.92 -6.90 -2.00
C VAL A 595 -15.13 -5.38 -2.02
N GLY A 596 -14.20 -4.62 -1.45
CA GLY A 596 -14.14 -3.15 -1.57
C GLY A 596 -15.07 -2.32 -0.67
N GLN A 597 -16.10 -2.90 -0.03
CA GLN A 597 -16.98 -2.15 0.88
C GLN A 597 -16.51 -2.18 2.34
N GLU A 598 -15.74 -1.16 2.75
CA GLU A 598 -15.31 -0.93 4.14
C GLU A 598 -16.26 -0.01 4.96
N ASP A 599 -17.59 -0.11 4.80
CA ASP A 599 -18.51 0.67 5.65
C ASP A 599 -18.62 0.09 7.07
N GLU A 600 -17.97 0.77 8.03
CA GLU A 600 -18.02 0.46 9.47
C GLU A 600 -19.45 0.32 10.02
N ASN A 601 -20.44 1.01 9.44
CA ASN A 601 -21.84 0.94 9.88
C ASN A 601 -22.47 -0.42 9.53
N VAL A 602 -22.16 -0.96 8.34
CA VAL A 602 -22.64 -2.27 7.90
C VAL A 602 -21.98 -3.38 8.72
N HIS A 603 -20.66 -3.32 8.93
CA HIS A 603 -19.95 -4.27 9.80
C HIS A 603 -20.47 -4.21 11.24
N GLY A 604 -20.73 -3.02 11.79
CA GLY A 604 -21.29 -2.83 13.13
C GLY A 604 -22.70 -3.37 13.30
N ALA A 605 -23.53 -3.35 12.26
CA ALA A 605 -24.88 -3.91 12.29
C ALA A 605 -24.90 -5.42 12.06
N LEU A 606 -24.08 -5.95 11.13
CA LEU A 606 -23.91 -7.40 10.93
C LEU A 606 -23.36 -8.09 12.18
N PHE A 607 -22.50 -7.43 12.96
CA PHE A 607 -22.04 -7.91 14.27
C PHE A 607 -23.21 -8.26 15.21
N HIS A 608 -24.32 -7.52 15.19
CA HIS A 608 -25.47 -7.78 16.06
C HIS A 608 -26.28 -9.04 15.68
N LEU A 609 -26.00 -9.67 14.54
CA LEU A 609 -26.58 -10.97 14.17
C LEU A 609 -25.88 -12.15 14.87
N LEU A 610 -24.61 -12.00 15.26
CA LEU A 610 -23.81 -13.08 15.85
C LEU A 610 -24.30 -13.53 17.22
N SER A 611 -24.35 -14.84 17.41
CA SER A 611 -24.56 -15.46 18.72
C SER A 611 -23.38 -15.15 19.67
N PRO A 612 -23.55 -15.31 21.00
CA PRO A 612 -22.48 -15.05 21.96
C PRO A 612 -21.20 -15.87 21.76
N THR A 613 -21.25 -16.94 20.96
CA THR A 613 -20.14 -17.81 20.58
C THR A 613 -19.89 -17.84 19.06
N GLY A 614 -20.46 -16.89 18.31
CA GLY A 614 -20.29 -16.81 16.87
C GLY A 614 -18.93 -16.27 16.41
N VAL A 615 -18.66 -16.45 15.12
CA VAL A 615 -17.47 -15.96 14.41
C VAL A 615 -17.90 -15.07 13.24
N PHE A 616 -17.40 -13.83 13.22
CA PHE A 616 -17.40 -12.97 12.04
C PHE A 616 -16.24 -13.34 11.13
N VAL A 617 -16.44 -13.30 9.81
CA VAL A 617 -15.42 -13.58 8.80
C VAL A 617 -15.43 -12.49 7.74
N THR A 618 -14.26 -11.92 7.38
CA THR A 618 -14.11 -10.97 6.25
C THR A 618 -12.64 -10.87 5.81
N ASN A 619 -12.27 -9.96 4.90
CA ASN A 619 -10.90 -9.84 4.38
C ASN A 619 -10.04 -8.80 5.15
N SER A 620 -10.66 -7.71 5.65
CA SER A 620 -9.97 -6.60 6.32
C SER A 620 -9.97 -6.71 7.85
N MET A 621 -8.82 -6.44 8.49
CA MET A 621 -8.75 -6.27 9.95
C MET A 621 -9.14 -4.86 10.40
N LYS A 622 -9.00 -3.84 9.54
CA LYS A 622 -8.98 -2.42 9.94
C LYS A 622 -10.28 -2.02 10.67
N SER A 623 -11.42 -2.18 9.99
CA SER A 623 -12.76 -1.80 10.50
C SER A 623 -13.18 -2.55 11.77
N LEU A 624 -12.67 -3.78 11.96
CA LEU A 624 -13.06 -4.63 13.09
C LEU A 624 -12.34 -4.30 14.40
N THR A 625 -11.23 -3.55 14.34
CA THR A 625 -10.31 -3.39 15.48
C THR A 625 -10.89 -2.71 16.72
N SER A 626 -12.05 -2.05 16.61
CA SER A 626 -12.77 -1.39 17.71
C SER A 626 -13.92 -2.24 18.30
N ALA A 627 -14.46 -3.20 17.52
CA ALA A 627 -15.71 -3.91 17.83
C ALA A 627 -15.51 -5.29 18.47
N PHE A 628 -14.38 -5.96 18.19
CA PHE A 628 -14.14 -7.35 18.59
C PHE A 628 -12.98 -7.51 19.60
N THR A 629 -13.19 -8.41 20.57
CA THR A 629 -12.23 -8.73 21.65
C THR A 629 -11.09 -9.62 21.17
N TYR A 630 -11.38 -10.56 20.27
CA TYR A 630 -10.41 -11.49 19.69
C TYR A 630 -10.48 -11.41 18.17
N MET A 631 -9.33 -11.31 17.51
CA MET A 631 -9.20 -11.35 16.06
C MET A 631 -7.99 -12.19 15.63
N ALA A 632 -8.09 -12.84 14.48
CA ALA A 632 -7.03 -13.61 13.85
C ALA A 632 -7.02 -13.34 12.33
N LYS A 633 -5.88 -13.02 11.73
CA LYS A 633 -5.69 -13.00 10.27
C LYS A 633 -5.00 -14.29 9.84
N LEU A 634 -5.64 -15.02 8.92
CA LEU A 634 -5.09 -16.19 8.25
C LEU A 634 -4.75 -15.83 6.81
N TYR A 635 -3.71 -16.47 6.28
CA TYR A 635 -3.27 -16.38 4.88
C TYR A 635 -3.22 -17.77 4.25
N PHE A 636 -3.53 -17.84 2.96
CA PHE A 636 -3.48 -19.07 2.17
C PHE A 636 -3.19 -18.74 0.70
N ARG A 637 -2.49 -19.65 0.01
CA ARG A 637 -2.03 -19.41 -1.37
C ARG A 637 -3.15 -19.67 -2.37
N ASN A 638 -3.34 -18.77 -3.32
CA ASN A 638 -4.12 -19.01 -4.54
C ASN A 638 -3.16 -19.13 -5.75
N PRO A 639 -3.33 -20.12 -6.65
CA PRO A 639 -2.42 -20.30 -7.79
C PRO A 639 -2.41 -19.15 -8.81
N GLU A 640 -3.52 -18.41 -8.95
CA GLU A 640 -3.72 -17.47 -10.07
C GLU A 640 -3.82 -16.00 -9.61
N ILE A 641 -4.31 -15.76 -8.38
CA ILE A 641 -4.52 -14.40 -7.82
C ILE A 641 -3.66 -14.09 -6.56
N CYS A 642 -2.58 -14.85 -6.35
CA CYS A 642 -1.59 -14.68 -5.26
C CYS A 642 -2.12 -15.02 -3.84
N ASP A 643 -1.36 -14.69 -2.78
CA ASP A 643 -1.75 -15.07 -1.42
C ASP A 643 -2.93 -14.23 -0.88
N GLU A 644 -4.03 -14.93 -0.60
CA GLU A 644 -5.30 -14.39 -0.11
C GLU A 644 -5.34 -14.37 1.42
N ALA A 645 -6.16 -13.46 1.99
CA ALA A 645 -6.27 -13.27 3.43
C ALA A 645 -7.71 -13.26 3.95
N VAL A 646 -7.91 -13.90 5.11
CA VAL A 646 -9.19 -13.95 5.82
C VAL A 646 -9.01 -13.65 7.29
N VAL A 647 -9.89 -12.83 7.83
CA VAL A 647 -9.93 -12.35 9.20
C VAL A 647 -11.11 -12.96 9.93
N PHE A 648 -10.83 -13.64 11.05
CA PHE A 648 -11.86 -14.07 12.01
C PHE A 648 -11.94 -13.08 13.16
N ALA A 649 -13.16 -12.78 13.61
CA ALA A 649 -13.38 -11.92 14.77
C ALA A 649 -14.49 -12.47 15.69
N SER A 650 -14.28 -12.40 17.01
CA SER A 650 -15.28 -12.81 18.00
C SER A 650 -15.12 -12.04 19.32
N ASN A 651 -16.19 -11.99 20.12
CA ASN A 651 -16.19 -11.37 21.45
C ASN A 651 -16.05 -12.37 22.60
N SER A 652 -16.03 -13.69 22.32
CA SER A 652 -15.84 -14.74 23.32
C SER A 652 -14.77 -15.77 22.92
N LEU A 653 -14.62 -16.08 21.63
CA LEU A 653 -13.68 -17.08 21.14
C LEU A 653 -12.26 -16.54 20.98
N ASP A 654 -11.38 -16.92 21.91
CA ASP A 654 -9.93 -16.80 21.75
C ASP A 654 -9.46 -17.82 20.71
N PHE A 655 -9.37 -17.44 19.42
CA PHE A 655 -8.99 -18.35 18.33
C PHE A 655 -7.64 -19.07 18.55
N PHE A 656 -6.74 -18.43 19.30
CA PHE A 656 -5.43 -18.99 19.64
C PHE A 656 -5.53 -20.14 20.66
N HIS A 657 -6.51 -20.09 21.57
CA HIS A 657 -6.70 -21.06 22.66
C HIS A 657 -7.94 -21.98 22.53
N ALA A 658 -8.91 -21.63 21.69
CA ALA A 658 -10.19 -22.32 21.59
C ALA A 658 -10.03 -23.82 21.22
N PRO A 659 -10.97 -24.70 21.61
CA PRO A 659 -11.06 -26.04 21.04
C PRO A 659 -11.33 -25.98 19.53
N LEU A 660 -11.04 -27.09 18.83
CA LEU A 660 -11.47 -27.31 17.45
C LEU A 660 -12.46 -28.46 17.40
N TYR A 661 -13.39 -28.40 16.46
CA TYR A 661 -14.43 -29.39 16.21
C TYR A 661 -14.38 -29.87 14.76
N GLU A 662 -14.59 -31.17 14.54
CA GLU A 662 -14.53 -31.83 13.24
C GLU A 662 -15.95 -32.13 12.75
N HIS A 663 -16.40 -31.44 11.69
CA HIS A 663 -17.81 -31.48 11.23
C HIS A 663 -18.13 -32.59 10.22
N ALA A 664 -17.19 -33.51 9.95
CA ALA A 664 -17.32 -34.63 9.00
C ALA A 664 -17.72 -34.24 7.55
N ILE A 665 -17.38 -33.02 7.16
CA ILE A 665 -17.54 -32.43 5.82
C ILE A 665 -16.57 -33.05 4.78
N THR A 666 -16.84 -32.84 3.49
CA THR A 666 -15.94 -33.21 2.38
C THR A 666 -15.41 -31.95 1.69
N ALA A 667 -14.08 -31.85 1.63
CA ALA A 667 -13.32 -30.71 1.12
C ALA A 667 -12.17 -31.21 0.23
N LEU A 668 -11.76 -30.41 -0.75
CA LEU A 668 -10.70 -30.70 -1.72
C LEU A 668 -9.33 -30.21 -1.21
N MET A 669 -9.29 -29.02 -0.60
CA MET A 669 -8.08 -28.29 -0.23
C MET A 669 -7.96 -28.07 1.28
N TYR A 670 -9.07 -27.78 1.99
CA TYR A 670 -9.05 -27.60 3.44
C TYR A 670 -8.80 -28.92 4.20
N GLN A 671 -7.86 -28.89 5.14
CA GLN A 671 -7.52 -30.04 6.00
C GLN A 671 -7.71 -29.71 7.49
N HIS A 672 -8.38 -30.60 8.23
CA HIS A 672 -8.67 -30.40 9.64
C HIS A 672 -7.55 -30.87 10.59
N GLY A 673 -7.25 -30.11 11.64
CA GLY A 673 -6.42 -30.56 12.77
C GLY A 673 -5.64 -29.45 13.50
N GLU A 674 -4.95 -29.81 14.59
CA GLU A 674 -4.13 -28.83 15.36
C GLU A 674 -2.97 -28.24 14.52
N LEU A 675 -2.52 -28.97 13.49
CA LEU A 675 -1.45 -28.52 12.60
C LEU A 675 -1.92 -27.51 11.54
N SER A 676 -3.15 -27.61 11.02
CA SER A 676 -3.64 -26.62 10.06
C SER A 676 -4.00 -25.30 10.74
N ARG A 677 -4.43 -25.32 12.01
CA ARG A 677 -4.78 -24.11 12.79
C ARG A 677 -3.69 -23.03 12.75
N PHE A 678 -2.44 -23.40 13.00
CA PHE A 678 -1.31 -22.45 13.05
C PHE A 678 -0.41 -22.50 11.80
N GLN A 679 -0.77 -23.29 10.78
CA GLN A 679 -0.08 -23.30 9.48
C GLN A 679 -0.46 -22.07 8.63
N HIS A 680 -1.70 -21.62 8.74
CA HIS A 680 -2.25 -20.49 7.98
C HIS A 680 -2.35 -19.19 8.80
N PHE A 681 -2.13 -19.25 10.10
CA PHE A 681 -2.24 -18.11 11.01
C PHE A 681 -1.08 -17.13 10.75
N HIS A 682 -1.36 -15.83 10.66
CA HIS A 682 -0.34 -14.79 10.45
C HIS A 682 -0.35 -13.78 11.62
N ASP A 683 -1.50 -13.14 11.85
CA ASP A 683 -1.67 -12.13 12.90
C ASP A 683 -2.69 -12.56 13.96
N TYR A 684 -2.44 -12.19 15.21
CA TYR A 684 -3.37 -12.37 16.34
C TYR A 684 -3.56 -11.04 17.06
N LYS A 685 -4.76 -10.76 17.57
CA LYS A 685 -4.99 -9.58 18.41
C LYS A 685 -6.07 -9.84 19.46
N PHE A 686 -5.70 -9.65 20.73
CA PHE A 686 -6.60 -9.54 21.86
C PHE A 686 -6.77 -8.07 22.27
N ASN A 687 -7.95 -7.52 21.99
CA ASN A 687 -8.38 -6.22 22.48
C ASN A 687 -8.98 -6.38 23.88
N LYS A 688 -8.40 -5.73 24.90
CA LYS A 688 -9.06 -5.59 26.20
C LYS A 688 -10.15 -4.52 26.09
N ILE A 689 -11.30 -4.85 25.51
CA ILE A 689 -12.46 -3.95 25.40
C ILE A 689 -12.89 -3.55 26.81
N GLY A 690 -12.51 -2.34 27.22
CA GLY A 690 -12.93 -1.79 28.50
C GLY A 690 -14.40 -1.43 28.45
N ARG A 691 -15.25 -2.16 29.19
CA ARG A 691 -16.60 -1.70 29.54
C ARG A 691 -16.46 -0.29 30.15
N LYS A 692 -16.81 0.75 29.39
CA LYS A 692 -17.00 2.12 29.91
C LYS A 692 -18.28 2.16 30.75
N SER A 693 -18.22 1.56 31.93
CA SER A 693 -19.37 1.33 32.83
C SER A 693 -20.09 2.60 33.31
N ASP A 694 -19.47 3.77 33.15
CA ASP A 694 -20.07 5.08 33.46
C ASP A 694 -20.81 5.75 32.28
N VAL A 695 -20.82 5.12 31.10
CA VAL A 695 -21.74 5.51 30.03
C VAL A 695 -22.79 4.41 29.89
N LYS A 696 -24.02 4.71 30.31
CA LYS A 696 -25.18 4.22 29.57
C LYS A 696 -25.10 4.82 28.17
N GLN A 697 -24.29 4.22 27.29
CA GLN A 697 -24.51 4.46 25.88
C GLN A 697 -25.93 3.94 25.62
N PRO A 698 -26.82 4.75 25.03
CA PRO A 698 -28.03 4.16 24.48
C PRO A 698 -27.58 3.05 23.53
N SER A 699 -28.25 1.90 23.58
CA SER A 699 -28.20 0.90 22.51
C SER A 699 -28.24 1.65 21.18
N PRO A 700 -27.21 1.53 20.32
CA PRO A 700 -26.91 2.54 19.31
C PRO A 700 -28.15 2.84 18.50
N ARG A 701 -28.61 4.10 18.61
CA ARG A 701 -29.76 4.56 17.84
C ARG A 701 -29.30 4.75 16.42
N TYR A 702 -29.37 3.67 15.66
CA TYR A 702 -29.38 3.70 14.22
C TYR A 702 -30.66 4.41 13.77
N GLU A 703 -30.64 5.74 13.84
CA GLU A 703 -31.51 6.61 13.06
C GLU A 703 -31.06 6.52 11.59
N LEU A 704 -31.21 5.31 11.02
CA LEU A 704 -31.17 5.08 9.58
C LEU A 704 -32.24 5.99 8.98
N GLN A 705 -31.80 7.03 8.28
CA GLN A 705 -32.66 8.11 7.84
C GLN A 705 -33.47 7.68 6.61
N GLN A 706 -34.48 6.83 6.84
CA GLN A 706 -35.38 6.34 5.82
C GLN A 706 -36.26 7.49 5.30
N ASP A 707 -35.79 8.15 4.24
CA ASP A 707 -36.52 9.18 3.50
C ASP A 707 -37.73 8.61 2.71
N HIS A 708 -37.96 7.29 2.75
CA HIS A 708 -39.07 6.59 2.11
C HIS A 708 -39.49 5.34 2.91
N ALA A 709 -40.72 4.85 2.71
CA ALA A 709 -41.18 3.59 3.32
C ALA A 709 -40.65 2.37 2.56
N THR A 710 -40.44 1.24 3.24
CA THR A 710 -39.91 -0.01 2.69
C THR A 710 -40.91 -1.18 2.84
N GLY A 711 -40.75 -2.25 2.06
CA GLY A 711 -41.62 -3.42 2.05
C GLY A 711 -40.89 -4.68 1.58
N LEU A 712 -41.25 -5.83 2.15
CA LEU A 712 -40.67 -7.13 1.80
C LEU A 712 -41.54 -7.83 0.76
N PHE A 713 -40.96 -8.18 -0.39
CA PHE A 713 -41.61 -8.97 -1.43
C PHE A 713 -41.08 -10.40 -1.39
N HIS A 714 -41.93 -11.35 -0.99
CA HIS A 714 -41.59 -12.77 -0.89
C HIS A 714 -42.19 -13.54 -2.07
N VAL A 715 -41.34 -14.20 -2.83
CA VAL A 715 -41.72 -15.07 -3.95
C VAL A 715 -41.77 -16.52 -3.48
N VAL A 716 -42.81 -17.25 -3.87
CA VAL A 716 -42.90 -18.72 -3.67
C VAL A 716 -43.39 -19.37 -4.96
N ASN A 717 -42.71 -20.44 -5.40
CA ASN A 717 -42.98 -21.18 -6.63
C ASN A 717 -43.17 -22.67 -6.28
N PHE A 718 -44.23 -23.31 -6.78
CA PHE A 718 -44.53 -24.71 -6.44
C PHE A 718 -45.47 -25.40 -7.46
N GLU A 719 -45.54 -26.73 -7.43
CA GLU A 719 -46.52 -27.52 -8.19
C GLU A 719 -47.59 -28.12 -7.29
N ASN A 720 -48.82 -28.26 -7.80
CA ASN A 720 -49.90 -28.95 -7.11
C ASN A 720 -51.04 -29.38 -8.04
N ASP A 721 -51.32 -30.68 -8.13
CA ASP A 721 -52.43 -31.25 -8.90
C ASP A 721 -53.84 -30.90 -8.35
N ALA A 722 -53.95 -30.36 -7.14
CA ALA A 722 -55.20 -30.31 -6.36
C ALA A 722 -55.90 -28.93 -6.28
N ILE A 723 -55.55 -27.99 -7.16
CA ILE A 723 -56.02 -26.60 -7.06
C ILE A 723 -57.26 -26.32 -7.91
N PHE A 724 -58.06 -25.36 -7.43
CA PHE A 724 -59.49 -25.17 -7.71
C PHE A 724 -59.88 -25.06 -9.20
N ASP A 725 -60.87 -25.86 -9.60
CA ASP A 725 -61.56 -25.78 -10.90
C ASP A 725 -62.20 -24.39 -11.16
N HIS A 726 -62.50 -23.63 -10.10
CA HIS A 726 -63.25 -22.38 -10.15
C HIS A 726 -62.57 -21.28 -9.32
N ASN A 727 -62.53 -20.06 -9.87
CA ASN A 727 -61.84 -18.93 -9.27
C ASN A 727 -62.49 -18.46 -7.93
N GLU A 728 -63.80 -18.68 -7.76
CA GLU A 728 -64.52 -18.35 -6.51
C GLU A 728 -64.04 -19.20 -5.31
N ASP A 729 -63.81 -20.51 -5.52
CA ASP A 729 -63.35 -21.42 -4.46
C ASP A 729 -61.90 -21.08 -4.02
N ALA A 730 -61.06 -20.69 -4.99
CA ALA A 730 -59.70 -20.23 -4.73
C ALA A 730 -59.67 -18.96 -3.87
N LEU A 731 -60.45 -17.93 -4.24
CA LEU A 731 -60.57 -16.70 -3.45
C LEU A 731 -61.09 -16.98 -2.03
N CYS A 732 -62.06 -17.90 -1.88
CA CYS A 732 -62.57 -18.31 -0.56
C CYS A 732 -61.48 -18.97 0.31
N PHE A 733 -60.67 -19.86 -0.26
CA PHE A 733 -59.53 -20.47 0.42
C PHE A 733 -58.48 -19.43 0.82
N LEU A 734 -58.05 -18.59 -0.13
CA LEU A 734 -56.99 -17.61 0.07
C LEU A 734 -57.38 -16.57 1.11
N SER A 735 -58.62 -16.05 1.04
CA SER A 735 -59.17 -15.14 2.05
C SER A 735 -59.15 -15.78 3.44
N SER A 736 -59.62 -17.03 3.55
CA SER A 736 -59.59 -17.76 4.82
C SER A 736 -58.19 -18.01 5.37
N LYS A 737 -57.14 -18.01 4.54
CA LYS A 737 -55.74 -18.12 5.00
C LYS A 737 -55.17 -16.77 5.42
N VAL A 738 -55.38 -15.73 4.63
CA VAL A 738 -55.01 -14.33 4.93
C VAL A 738 -55.64 -13.87 6.26
N GLU A 739 -56.95 -14.11 6.45
CA GLU A 739 -57.65 -13.83 7.70
C GLU A 739 -57.11 -14.67 8.88
N SER A 740 -56.68 -15.92 8.65
CA SER A 740 -56.16 -16.79 9.72
C SER A 740 -54.81 -16.35 10.30
N VAL A 741 -54.01 -15.63 9.51
CA VAL A 741 -52.77 -14.96 9.94
C VAL A 741 -53.08 -13.59 10.59
N GLY A 742 -54.32 -13.11 10.46
CA GLY A 742 -54.81 -11.88 11.07
C GLY A 742 -54.57 -10.62 10.26
N PHE A 743 -54.47 -10.73 8.93
CA PHE A 743 -54.44 -9.59 8.01
C PHE A 743 -55.85 -9.12 7.64
N SER A 744 -55.96 -7.84 7.28
CA SER A 744 -57.22 -7.11 7.13
C SER A 744 -57.55 -6.91 5.65
N ILE A 745 -58.36 -7.81 5.07
CA ILE A 745 -58.73 -7.76 3.64
C ILE A 745 -59.51 -6.47 3.34
N LEU A 746 -59.05 -5.75 2.31
CA LEU A 746 -59.66 -4.54 1.78
C LEU A 746 -60.52 -4.84 0.54
N GLU A 747 -59.97 -5.54 -0.43
CA GLU A 747 -60.60 -5.80 -1.74
C GLU A 747 -59.98 -7.05 -2.40
N LEU A 748 -60.71 -7.69 -3.31
CA LEU A 748 -60.34 -8.94 -4.01
C LEU A 748 -60.44 -8.73 -5.52
N ASP A 749 -59.50 -9.27 -6.30
CA ASP A 749 -59.50 -9.14 -7.77
C ASP A 749 -59.12 -10.44 -8.49
N VAL A 750 -59.55 -10.54 -9.75
CA VAL A 750 -59.26 -11.64 -10.68
C VAL A 750 -58.91 -11.03 -12.03
N PHE A 751 -57.67 -11.23 -12.49
CA PHE A 751 -57.22 -10.67 -13.76
C PHE A 751 -58.02 -11.27 -14.94
N GLU A 752 -58.18 -10.49 -16.02
CA GLU A 752 -59.07 -10.85 -17.13
C GLU A 752 -58.61 -12.11 -17.88
N ASP A 753 -57.32 -12.44 -17.76
CA ASP A 753 -56.70 -13.67 -18.24
C ASP A 753 -57.23 -14.95 -17.53
N ASN A 754 -57.85 -14.83 -16.35
CA ASN A 754 -58.20 -15.92 -15.43
C ASN A 754 -57.00 -16.77 -14.94
N HIS A 755 -55.76 -16.32 -15.18
CA HIS A 755 -54.49 -16.95 -14.79
C HIS A 755 -53.87 -16.32 -13.53
N GLY A 756 -54.37 -15.17 -13.06
CA GLY A 756 -54.01 -14.62 -11.76
C GLY A 756 -55.19 -14.18 -10.87
N MET A 757 -54.91 -14.05 -9.57
CA MET A 757 -55.81 -13.52 -8.53
C MET A 757 -55.02 -12.61 -7.58
N ALA A 758 -55.66 -11.59 -7.01
CA ALA A 758 -55.04 -10.73 -6.02
C ALA A 758 -55.96 -10.49 -4.80
N ILE A 759 -55.35 -10.49 -3.60
CA ILE A 759 -55.96 -10.09 -2.34
C ILE A 759 -55.19 -8.89 -1.80
N PHE A 760 -55.87 -7.75 -1.65
CA PHE A 760 -55.27 -6.54 -1.08
C PHE A 760 -55.71 -6.38 0.37
N THR A 761 -54.78 -6.01 1.24
CA THR A 761 -54.99 -5.89 2.69
C THR A 761 -54.46 -4.54 3.21
N GLU A 762 -54.74 -4.17 4.46
CA GLU A 762 -54.07 -3.00 5.08
C GLU A 762 -52.55 -3.24 5.25
N GLU A 763 -52.14 -4.49 5.39
CA GLU A 763 -50.77 -4.90 5.72
C GLU A 763 -49.86 -5.10 4.50
N GLY A 764 -50.45 -5.44 3.36
CA GLY A 764 -49.75 -5.94 2.17
C GLY A 764 -50.70 -6.39 1.05
N TYR A 765 -50.18 -7.19 0.12
CA TYR A 765 -51.00 -7.95 -0.83
C TYR A 765 -50.50 -9.40 -1.00
N VAL A 766 -51.41 -10.29 -1.42
CA VAL A 766 -51.10 -11.66 -1.87
C VAL A 766 -51.61 -11.83 -3.29
N VAL A 767 -50.71 -12.11 -4.24
CA VAL A 767 -51.05 -12.53 -5.60
C VAL A 767 -50.87 -14.04 -5.70
N VAL A 768 -51.74 -14.68 -6.48
CA VAL A 768 -51.61 -16.08 -6.89
C VAL A 768 -51.62 -16.14 -8.41
N ARG A 769 -50.61 -16.79 -9.00
CA ARG A 769 -50.51 -17.06 -10.44
C ARG A 769 -50.63 -18.55 -10.70
N LYS A 770 -51.23 -18.93 -11.82
CA LYS A 770 -51.30 -20.31 -12.32
C LYS A 770 -51.00 -20.35 -13.82
N THR A 771 -50.26 -21.36 -14.24
CA THR A 771 -49.97 -21.59 -15.67
C THR A 771 -51.23 -21.96 -16.46
N PRO A 772 -51.25 -21.76 -17.79
CA PRO A 772 -52.37 -22.19 -18.64
C PRO A 772 -52.68 -23.70 -18.61
N THR A 773 -51.71 -24.52 -18.21
CA THR A 773 -51.87 -25.97 -17.99
C THR A 773 -52.43 -26.33 -16.61
N GLY A 774 -52.48 -25.39 -15.66
CA GLY A 774 -53.05 -25.55 -14.33
C GLY A 774 -52.26 -26.43 -13.35
N ARG A 775 -50.99 -26.75 -13.63
CA ARG A 775 -50.14 -27.61 -12.75
C ARG A 775 -49.20 -26.82 -11.84
N TYR A 776 -48.60 -25.77 -12.38
CA TYR A 776 -47.65 -24.92 -11.68
C TYR A 776 -48.31 -23.64 -11.17
N PHE A 777 -47.94 -23.25 -9.96
CA PHE A 777 -48.48 -22.12 -9.23
C PHE A 777 -47.38 -21.28 -8.58
N GLY A 778 -47.63 -19.98 -8.49
CA GLY A 778 -46.77 -19.04 -7.76
C GLY A 778 -47.57 -18.19 -6.78
N PHE A 779 -47.01 -17.96 -5.60
CA PHE A 779 -47.43 -16.88 -4.71
C PHE A 779 -46.47 -15.69 -4.82
N GLU A 780 -47.04 -14.51 -4.60
CA GLU A 780 -46.30 -13.26 -4.43
C GLU A 780 -46.89 -12.56 -3.21
N VAL A 781 -46.10 -12.42 -2.15
CA VAL A 781 -46.57 -11.83 -0.89
C VAL A 781 -45.75 -10.58 -0.62
N LEU A 782 -46.37 -9.40 -0.79
CA LEU A 782 -45.74 -8.12 -0.48
C LEU A 782 -46.27 -7.60 0.84
N LEU A 783 -45.42 -7.46 1.86
CA LEU A 783 -45.78 -6.85 3.15
C LEU A 783 -45.03 -5.53 3.37
N TRP A 784 -45.77 -4.43 3.62
CA TRP A 784 -45.23 -3.14 4.08
C TRP A 784 -45.46 -2.91 5.58
N SER A 785 -46.04 -3.89 6.27
CA SER A 785 -46.16 -3.94 7.73
C SER A 785 -46.45 -5.37 8.18
N GLN A 786 -46.27 -5.67 9.47
CA GLN A 786 -46.39 -7.03 10.02
C GLN A 786 -45.48 -8.05 9.28
N ILE A 787 -44.31 -7.58 8.83
CA ILE A 787 -43.33 -8.32 8.03
C ILE A 787 -42.85 -9.59 8.75
N GLU A 788 -42.84 -9.57 10.09
CA GLU A 788 -42.54 -10.73 10.94
C GLU A 788 -43.51 -11.91 10.75
N ARG A 789 -44.66 -11.69 10.08
CA ARG A 789 -45.63 -12.75 9.73
C ARG A 789 -45.40 -13.37 8.35
N MET A 790 -44.38 -12.97 7.59
CA MET A 790 -44.12 -13.51 6.24
C MET A 790 -44.04 -15.04 6.24
N ARG A 791 -43.28 -15.63 7.17
CA ARG A 791 -43.21 -17.10 7.35
C ARG A 791 -44.55 -17.73 7.73
N GLN A 792 -45.40 -17.01 8.48
CA GLN A 792 -46.71 -17.50 8.92
C GLN A 792 -47.69 -17.59 7.75
N ILE A 793 -47.73 -16.58 6.88
CA ILE A 793 -48.58 -16.61 5.67
C ILE A 793 -48.05 -17.59 4.62
N LYS A 794 -46.72 -17.68 4.41
CA LYS A 794 -46.10 -18.75 3.59
C LYS A 794 -46.57 -20.13 4.03
N SER A 795 -46.41 -20.43 5.33
CA SER A 795 -46.77 -21.74 5.91
C SER A 795 -48.27 -22.00 5.82
N ALA A 796 -49.11 -21.03 6.20
CA ALA A 796 -50.57 -21.17 6.18
C ALA A 796 -51.12 -21.44 4.77
N LEU A 797 -50.52 -20.86 3.74
CA LEU A 797 -50.85 -21.11 2.33
C LEU A 797 -50.39 -22.51 1.88
N LEU A 798 -49.10 -22.85 2.05
CA LEU A 798 -48.53 -24.12 1.60
C LEU A 798 -49.13 -25.34 2.31
N GLU A 799 -49.21 -25.32 3.64
CA GLU A 799 -49.88 -26.38 4.43
C GLU A 799 -51.35 -26.53 4.04
N GLY A 800 -52.02 -25.41 3.74
CA GLY A 800 -53.42 -25.39 3.33
C GLY A 800 -53.69 -26.09 2.00
N LEU A 801 -52.69 -26.13 1.12
CA LEU A 801 -52.72 -26.79 -0.17
C LEU A 801 -52.09 -28.19 -0.16
N GLY A 802 -51.47 -28.61 0.96
CA GLY A 802 -50.78 -29.89 1.08
C GLY A 802 -49.44 -29.96 0.32
N VAL A 803 -48.85 -28.80 0.01
CA VAL A 803 -47.58 -28.69 -0.74
C VAL A 803 -46.41 -29.05 0.18
N SER A 804 -45.49 -29.88 -0.31
CA SER A 804 -44.33 -30.39 0.46
C SER A 804 -42.96 -29.92 -0.04
N ALA A 805 -42.90 -29.28 -1.20
CA ALA A 805 -41.70 -28.67 -1.78
C ALA A 805 -42.08 -27.37 -2.51
N SER A 806 -41.24 -26.34 -2.40
CA SER A 806 -41.45 -25.03 -3.02
C SER A 806 -40.15 -24.24 -3.04
N SER A 807 -39.79 -23.60 -4.15
CA SER A 807 -38.69 -22.63 -4.16
C SER A 807 -39.16 -21.24 -3.75
N SER A 808 -38.28 -20.46 -3.11
CA SER A 808 -38.61 -19.12 -2.62
C SER A 808 -37.40 -18.24 -2.37
N TYR A 809 -37.58 -16.92 -2.56
CA TYR A 809 -36.61 -15.89 -2.23
C TYR A 809 -37.33 -14.61 -1.78
N ASN A 810 -36.59 -13.72 -1.12
CA ASN A 810 -37.06 -12.39 -0.73
C ASN A 810 -36.42 -11.33 -1.62
N VAL A 811 -37.14 -10.25 -1.88
CA VAL A 811 -36.65 -9.04 -2.55
C VAL A 811 -37.12 -7.85 -1.73
N ILE A 812 -36.26 -6.86 -1.46
CA ILE A 812 -36.71 -5.62 -0.81
C ILE A 812 -37.19 -4.63 -1.88
N VAL A 813 -38.31 -3.99 -1.58
CA VAL A 813 -38.96 -2.98 -2.42
C VAL A 813 -39.41 -1.80 -1.54
N GLY A 814 -39.96 -0.74 -2.12
CA GLY A 814 -40.61 0.32 -1.35
C GLY A 814 -41.78 -0.18 -0.47
N GLY A 815 -42.40 0.71 0.29
CA GLY A 815 -43.49 0.44 1.23
C GLY A 815 -44.74 1.29 0.99
N ILE A 816 -45.50 1.56 2.06
CA ILE A 816 -46.59 2.56 2.09
C ILE A 816 -46.50 3.35 3.40
N ILE A 817 -46.50 4.68 3.30
CA ILE A 817 -46.29 5.59 4.43
C ILE A 817 -47.56 5.70 5.29
N GLY A 818 -47.37 5.67 6.61
CA GLY A 818 -48.41 5.61 7.63
C GLY A 818 -48.37 4.35 8.50
N ASN A 819 -47.27 3.60 8.46
CA ASN A 819 -47.06 2.40 9.27
C ASN A 819 -46.23 2.71 10.52
N LEU A 820 -46.46 1.96 11.60
CA LEU A 820 -45.56 2.00 12.76
C LEU A 820 -44.30 1.21 12.39
N GLY A 821 -43.38 1.93 11.77
CA GLY A 821 -42.16 1.45 11.12
C GLY A 821 -41.41 2.62 10.44
N ASP A 822 -42.15 3.59 9.89
CA ASP A 822 -41.64 4.81 9.24
C ASP A 822 -40.93 5.74 10.26
N GLY A 823 -39.69 5.42 10.64
CA GLY A 823 -38.96 6.05 11.76
C GLY A 823 -38.91 5.19 13.03
N GLY A 824 -38.91 3.85 12.89
CA GLY A 824 -38.66 2.92 13.98
C GLY A 824 -37.22 3.02 14.49
N ILE A 825 -37.01 3.74 15.60
CA ILE A 825 -35.73 3.75 16.31
C ILE A 825 -35.43 2.32 16.79
N PHE A 826 -34.51 1.64 16.13
CA PHE A 826 -34.08 0.30 16.52
C PHE A 826 -33.15 0.42 17.74
N GLU A 827 -33.69 0.20 18.93
CA GLU A 827 -32.90 -0.02 20.14
C GLU A 827 -32.66 -1.54 20.27
N PRO A 828 -31.50 -2.09 19.82
CA PRO A 828 -31.26 -3.53 19.82
C PRO A 828 -31.37 -4.12 21.23
N GLY A 829 -32.45 -4.86 21.46
CA GLY A 829 -32.93 -5.32 22.77
C GLY A 829 -32.15 -6.48 23.38
N VAL A 830 -30.82 -6.42 23.35
CA VAL A 830 -29.95 -7.43 23.95
C VAL A 830 -29.48 -6.94 25.32
N GLU A 831 -30.29 -7.18 26.36
CA GLU A 831 -29.76 -7.31 27.72
C GLU A 831 -28.87 -8.56 27.75
N ALA A 832 -27.58 -8.37 27.41
CA ALA A 832 -26.55 -9.39 27.52
C ALA A 832 -26.27 -9.66 29.00
N ASP A 833 -27.13 -10.48 29.60
CA ASP A 833 -27.15 -10.87 31.01
C ASP A 833 -26.02 -11.89 31.31
N LEU A 834 -24.79 -11.47 30.98
CA LEU A 834 -23.53 -12.12 31.30
C LEU A 834 -23.34 -12.04 32.82
N LEU A 835 -23.88 -13.06 33.50
CA LEU A 835 -23.75 -13.37 34.92
C LEU A 835 -22.56 -12.68 35.59
N GLU A 836 -22.82 -11.61 36.34
CA GLU A 836 -21.85 -11.04 37.26
C GLU A 836 -21.60 -12.06 38.39
N GLY A 837 -20.55 -12.87 38.23
CA GLY A 837 -20.03 -13.69 39.32
C GLY A 837 -19.60 -12.78 40.47
N ASP A 838 -20.19 -12.98 41.65
CA ASP A 838 -20.06 -12.12 42.84
C ASP A 838 -18.66 -11.53 43.00
N SER A 839 -18.56 -10.20 42.91
CA SER A 839 -17.31 -9.45 43.13
C SER A 839 -16.95 -9.39 44.61
N VAL A 840 -16.62 -10.56 45.18
CA VAL A 840 -16.09 -10.69 46.53
C VAL A 840 -14.78 -9.91 46.61
N THR A 841 -14.83 -8.74 47.25
CA THR A 841 -13.72 -7.80 47.40
C THR A 841 -12.67 -8.30 48.41
N VAL A 842 -12.02 -9.41 48.06
CA VAL A 842 -10.81 -9.87 48.73
C VAL A 842 -9.68 -8.93 48.33
N THR A 843 -9.19 -8.14 49.28
CA THR A 843 -7.98 -7.32 49.11
C THR A 843 -6.74 -8.22 49.17
N ALA A 844 -6.52 -8.98 48.10
CA ALA A 844 -5.30 -9.73 47.88
C ALA A 844 -4.16 -8.74 47.59
N LEU A 845 -3.02 -8.88 48.28
CA LEU A 845 -1.80 -8.20 47.85
C LEU A 845 -1.32 -8.86 46.54
N SER A 846 -0.66 -8.09 45.67
CA SER A 846 0.01 -8.68 44.50
C SER A 846 1.01 -9.75 44.94
N THR A 847 1.09 -10.80 44.14
CA THR A 847 1.88 -12.02 44.42
C THR A 847 3.05 -12.19 43.46
N LEU A 848 3.00 -11.51 42.31
CA LEU A 848 4.06 -11.55 41.30
C LEU A 848 5.20 -10.58 41.65
N ASP A 849 6.38 -11.12 42.00
CA ASP A 849 7.61 -10.33 42.13
C ASP A 849 8.08 -9.89 40.73
N PRO A 850 8.26 -8.57 40.47
CA PRO A 850 8.71 -8.06 39.17
C PRO A 850 10.05 -8.66 38.72
N ARG A 851 10.94 -8.99 39.66
CA ARG A 851 12.23 -9.65 39.35
C ARG A 851 12.02 -11.11 38.95
N ARG A 852 11.24 -11.91 39.70
CA ARG A 852 10.84 -13.28 39.31
C ARG A 852 10.17 -13.27 37.94
N ALA A 853 9.25 -12.34 37.69
CA ALA A 853 8.54 -12.23 36.41
C ALA A 853 9.51 -11.99 35.25
N CYS A 854 10.36 -10.96 35.31
CA CYS A 854 11.33 -10.65 34.28
C CYS A 854 12.36 -11.79 34.08
N VAL A 855 12.90 -12.34 35.16
CA VAL A 855 13.91 -13.41 35.10
C VAL A 855 13.34 -14.67 34.44
N VAL A 856 12.10 -15.05 34.75
CA VAL A 856 11.43 -16.19 34.10
C VAL A 856 11.05 -15.86 32.65
N ALA A 857 10.52 -14.66 32.37
CA ALA A 857 10.18 -14.25 31.00
C ALA A 857 11.38 -14.36 30.04
N ILE A 858 12.53 -13.80 30.42
CA ILE A 858 13.77 -13.88 29.63
C ILE A 858 14.40 -15.29 29.65
N SER A 859 14.08 -16.14 30.63
CA SER A 859 14.50 -17.55 30.66
C SER A 859 13.80 -18.38 29.57
N GLU A 860 12.50 -18.15 29.37
CA GLU A 860 11.70 -19.00 28.48
C GLU A 860 11.79 -18.60 27.00
N THR A 861 12.17 -17.35 26.68
CA THR A 861 12.44 -16.91 25.30
C THR A 861 13.73 -17.51 24.73
N VAL A 862 14.71 -17.86 25.57
CA VAL A 862 15.90 -18.62 25.14
C VAL A 862 15.53 -19.96 24.50
N GLN A 863 14.38 -20.54 24.85
CA GLN A 863 13.92 -21.80 24.25
C GLN A 863 13.36 -21.64 22.83
N LEU A 864 13.06 -20.41 22.38
CA LEU A 864 12.70 -20.12 20.98
C LEU A 864 13.92 -20.22 20.04
N THR A 865 15.15 -20.16 20.57
CA THR A 865 16.36 -20.33 19.76
C THR A 865 16.63 -21.79 19.42
N THR A 866 16.95 -22.06 18.15
CA THR A 866 17.37 -23.40 17.71
C THR A 866 18.84 -23.71 18.02
N SER A 867 19.68 -22.69 18.20
CA SER A 867 21.12 -22.82 18.42
C SER A 867 21.45 -23.35 19.83
N ASP A 868 22.17 -24.48 19.90
CA ASP A 868 22.62 -25.10 21.17
C ASP A 868 23.64 -24.25 21.95
N LYS A 869 24.34 -23.32 21.27
CA LYS A 869 25.39 -22.48 21.83
C LYS A 869 25.26 -21.04 21.33
N ILE A 870 24.38 -20.30 21.97
CA ILE A 870 23.99 -18.91 21.66
C ILE A 870 25.11 -17.93 22.01
N THR A 871 25.37 -16.97 21.12
CA THR A 871 25.96 -15.67 21.48
C THR A 871 24.82 -14.65 21.62
N ALA A 872 24.68 -14.04 22.80
CA ALA A 872 23.63 -13.07 23.10
C ALA A 872 24.18 -11.70 23.50
N VAL A 873 23.50 -10.62 23.11
CA VAL A 873 23.73 -9.25 23.60
C VAL A 873 22.69 -8.92 24.67
N VAL A 874 23.11 -8.25 25.75
CA VAL A 874 22.20 -7.72 26.76
C VAL A 874 22.43 -6.22 26.93
N VAL A 875 21.37 -5.46 26.71
CA VAL A 875 21.34 -4.00 26.79
C VAL A 875 20.68 -3.61 28.11
N CYS A 876 21.52 -3.35 29.11
CA CYS A 876 21.11 -2.87 30.43
C CYS A 876 20.99 -1.34 30.45
N GLY A 877 20.20 -0.82 31.38
CA GLY A 877 20.17 0.61 31.71
C GLY A 877 21.45 1.11 32.40
N SER A 878 21.34 2.22 33.12
CA SER A 878 22.44 2.76 33.95
C SER A 878 23.02 1.70 34.90
N GLY A 879 24.35 1.67 35.03
CA GLY A 879 25.07 0.66 35.83
C GLY A 879 24.78 0.65 37.34
N ASP A 880 24.12 1.68 37.87
CA ASP A 880 23.63 1.73 39.25
C ASP A 880 22.30 0.95 39.44
N LEU A 881 21.61 0.57 38.35
CA LEU A 881 20.35 -0.18 38.36
C LEU A 881 20.59 -1.69 38.14
N PRO A 882 19.74 -2.56 38.72
CA PRO A 882 19.83 -4.00 38.47
C PRO A 882 19.39 -4.34 37.05
N CYS A 883 20.10 -5.24 36.37
CA CYS A 883 19.74 -5.73 35.04
C CYS A 883 19.26 -7.19 35.15
N PHE A 884 17.95 -7.39 35.20
CA PHE A 884 17.34 -8.70 35.47
C PHE A 884 17.46 -9.65 34.27
N SER A 885 17.47 -9.10 33.05
CA SER A 885 17.71 -9.84 31.81
C SER A 885 19.11 -10.48 31.82
N LEU A 886 20.11 -9.73 32.30
CA LEU A 886 21.49 -10.21 32.45
C LEU A 886 21.62 -11.26 33.55
N GLU A 887 20.88 -11.13 34.64
CA GLU A 887 20.80 -12.18 35.68
C GLU A 887 20.20 -13.47 35.13
N SER A 888 19.12 -13.39 34.34
CA SER A 888 18.48 -14.56 33.74
C SER A 888 19.43 -15.31 32.81
N LEU A 889 20.01 -14.61 31.83
CA LEU A 889 20.85 -15.24 30.79
C LEU A 889 22.16 -15.82 31.35
N LYS A 890 22.72 -15.25 32.41
CA LYS A 890 23.91 -15.82 33.09
C LYS A 890 23.68 -17.18 33.74
N ASN A 891 22.42 -17.58 33.95
CA ASN A 891 22.06 -18.89 34.50
C ASN A 891 21.65 -19.92 33.43
N GLN A 892 21.63 -19.56 32.14
CA GLN A 892 21.16 -20.41 31.05
C GLN A 892 22.28 -21.27 30.43
N THR A 893 22.05 -22.57 30.27
CA THR A 893 23.05 -23.51 29.75
C THR A 893 23.28 -23.44 28.24
N LYS A 894 22.33 -22.89 27.46
CA LYS A 894 22.50 -22.61 26.01
C LYS A 894 23.38 -21.39 25.73
N ILE A 895 23.59 -20.48 26.70
CA ILE A 895 24.34 -19.23 26.49
C ILE A 895 25.84 -19.54 26.49
N GLY A 896 26.45 -19.56 25.30
CA GLY A 896 27.86 -19.83 25.09
C GLY A 896 28.75 -18.59 25.03
N SER A 897 28.17 -17.42 24.78
CA SER A 897 28.82 -16.11 24.92
C SER A 897 27.79 -15.04 25.27
N LEU A 898 28.20 -14.02 26.02
CA LEU A 898 27.32 -12.96 26.51
C LEU A 898 28.02 -11.59 26.40
N ILE A 899 27.38 -10.64 25.72
CA ILE A 899 27.91 -9.31 25.45
C ILE A 899 27.13 -8.30 26.31
N GLU A 900 27.73 -7.90 27.42
CA GLU A 900 27.08 -7.05 28.44
C GLU A 900 27.27 -5.56 28.10
N LEU A 901 26.19 -4.84 27.81
CA LEU A 901 26.16 -3.42 27.48
C LEU A 901 25.33 -2.65 28.51
N TYR A 902 25.72 -1.41 28.79
CA TYR A 902 25.13 -0.55 29.83
C TYR A 902 24.96 0.87 29.30
N GLU A 903 23.90 1.57 29.73
CA GLU A 903 23.62 2.95 29.34
C GLU A 903 24.79 3.90 29.69
N CYS A 904 25.19 4.74 28.74
CA CYS A 904 26.33 5.65 28.91
C CYS A 904 25.96 6.93 29.69
N ASP A 905 26.92 7.46 30.44
CA ASP A 905 26.70 8.65 31.26
C ASP A 905 26.35 9.90 30.44
N GLY A 906 25.11 10.39 30.61
CA GLY A 906 24.69 11.72 30.14
C GLY A 906 23.90 11.77 28.85
N ILE A 907 23.63 10.64 28.16
CA ILE A 907 22.83 10.62 26.91
C ILE A 907 21.47 11.32 27.05
N ASN A 908 20.89 11.31 28.26
CA ASN A 908 19.61 11.95 28.57
C ASN A 908 19.63 13.50 28.56
N LYS A 909 20.76 14.14 28.23
CA LYS A 909 20.92 15.61 28.17
C LYS A 909 21.79 16.12 27.02
N ASP A 910 22.40 15.23 26.24
CA ASP A 910 23.57 15.55 25.43
C ASP A 910 23.61 14.62 24.21
N LEU A 911 23.41 15.19 23.02
CA LEU A 911 23.29 14.44 21.77
C LEU A 911 24.66 13.94 21.28
N VAL A 912 25.73 14.70 21.51
CA VAL A 912 27.10 14.24 21.24
C VAL A 912 27.42 13.01 22.07
N LYS A 913 27.02 12.98 23.35
CA LYS A 913 27.17 11.77 24.19
C LYS A 913 26.24 10.62 23.81
N THR A 914 25.04 10.92 23.32
CA THR A 914 24.12 9.89 22.77
C THR A 914 24.80 9.17 21.59
N TYR A 915 25.43 9.96 20.72
CA TYR A 915 26.18 9.49 19.57
C TYR A 915 27.51 8.79 19.93
N GLU A 916 28.28 9.30 20.90
CA GLU A 916 29.44 8.59 21.46
C GLU A 916 29.03 7.23 22.06
N CYS A 917 27.85 7.13 22.65
CA CYS A 917 27.31 5.90 23.22
C CYS A 917 26.94 4.87 22.14
N GLU A 918 26.26 5.29 21.06
CA GLU A 918 25.98 4.45 19.89
C GLU A 918 27.27 3.83 19.34
N ASN A 919 28.29 4.66 19.09
CA ASN A 919 29.59 4.21 18.60
C ASN A 919 30.28 3.23 19.56
N GLN A 920 30.25 3.50 20.88
CA GLN A 920 30.83 2.60 21.88
C GLN A 920 30.11 1.25 21.96
N MET A 921 28.77 1.22 21.83
CA MET A 921 28.01 -0.03 21.80
C MET A 921 28.26 -0.80 20.51
N PHE A 922 28.17 -0.13 19.36
CA PHE A 922 28.38 -0.73 18.04
C PHE A 922 29.77 -1.39 17.93
N LEU A 923 30.83 -0.63 18.24
CA LEU A 923 32.19 -1.14 18.20
C LEU A 923 32.41 -2.29 19.19
N LYS A 924 31.77 -2.28 20.36
CA LYS A 924 31.93 -3.34 21.37
C LYS A 924 31.29 -4.66 20.95
N VAL A 925 30.17 -4.65 20.23
CA VAL A 925 29.57 -5.85 19.62
C VAL A 925 30.41 -6.31 18.43
N ARG A 926 30.72 -5.41 17.49
CA ARG A 926 31.53 -5.72 16.29
C ARG A 926 32.89 -6.36 16.65
N ASN A 927 33.65 -5.76 17.58
CA ASN A 927 34.92 -6.32 18.05
C ASN A 927 34.77 -7.69 18.75
N HIS A 928 33.60 -8.01 19.30
CA HIS A 928 33.33 -9.35 19.84
C HIS A 928 33.11 -10.36 18.71
N ILE A 929 32.27 -10.02 17.72
CA ILE A 929 31.95 -10.86 16.57
C ILE A 929 33.20 -11.16 15.74
N GLU A 930 33.97 -10.13 15.35
CA GLU A 930 35.22 -10.29 14.58
C GLU A 930 36.25 -11.20 15.26
N LYS A 931 36.31 -11.14 16.60
CA LYS A 931 37.25 -11.89 17.46
C LYS A 931 36.80 -13.33 17.74
N THR A 932 35.49 -13.57 17.86
CA THR A 932 34.92 -14.90 18.19
C THR A 932 34.53 -15.70 16.96
N ARG A 933 34.25 -15.02 15.84
CA ARG A 933 33.67 -15.57 14.61
C ARG A 933 32.33 -16.29 14.84
N SER A 934 31.55 -15.80 15.80
CA SER A 934 30.13 -16.14 15.97
C SER A 934 29.27 -14.91 15.71
N ARG A 935 28.23 -15.08 14.89
CA ARG A 935 27.06 -14.20 14.83
C ARG A 935 26.30 -14.21 16.17
N VAL A 936 25.27 -13.37 16.29
CA VAL A 936 24.43 -13.15 17.46
C VAL A 936 23.05 -13.76 17.17
N ALA A 937 22.56 -14.66 18.03
CA ALA A 937 21.21 -15.25 17.86
C ALA A 937 20.13 -14.50 18.65
N MET A 938 20.52 -13.65 19.61
CA MET A 938 19.60 -13.01 20.54
C MET A 938 20.11 -11.66 21.03
N ILE A 939 19.25 -10.64 21.01
CA ILE A 939 19.46 -9.36 21.69
C ILE A 939 18.32 -9.14 22.69
N VAL A 940 18.67 -8.83 23.94
CA VAL A 940 17.69 -8.57 25.01
C VAL A 940 17.87 -7.18 25.58
N VAL A 941 16.82 -6.36 25.55
CA VAL A 941 16.80 -4.99 26.10
C VAL A 941 16.03 -4.97 27.41
N ASP A 942 16.74 -4.64 28.50
CA ASP A 942 16.25 -4.77 29.87
C ASP A 942 15.16 -3.74 30.22
N GLY A 943 14.34 -4.04 31.24
CA GLY A 943 13.32 -3.12 31.74
C GLY A 943 13.86 -1.78 32.22
N ASN A 944 15.09 -1.74 32.74
CA ASN A 944 15.72 -0.50 33.21
C ASN A 944 16.44 0.30 32.10
N ALA A 945 16.45 -0.17 30.84
CA ALA A 945 17.01 0.58 29.72
C ALA A 945 16.10 1.76 29.31
N SER A 946 16.66 2.97 29.20
CA SER A 946 15.91 4.18 28.86
C SER A 946 15.38 4.21 27.42
N ILE A 947 14.41 5.09 27.14
CA ILE A 947 13.90 5.31 25.79
C ILE A 947 15.01 5.79 24.83
N ARG A 948 15.95 6.64 25.28
CA ARG A 948 17.10 7.07 24.46
C ARG A 948 18.03 5.91 24.11
N LEU A 949 18.19 4.95 25.02
CA LEU A 949 18.94 3.73 24.72
C LEU A 949 18.22 2.88 23.66
N HIS A 950 16.89 2.81 23.67
CA HIS A 950 16.15 2.15 22.59
C HIS A 950 16.25 2.90 21.26
N ARG A 951 16.24 4.25 21.26
CA ARG A 951 16.50 5.06 20.06
C ARG A 951 17.90 4.81 19.47
N ILE A 952 18.92 4.62 20.32
CA ILE A 952 20.26 4.17 19.89
C ILE A 952 20.19 2.79 19.22
N TRP A 953 19.43 1.85 19.78
CA TRP A 953 19.30 0.51 19.21
C TRP A 953 18.43 0.45 17.94
N ASP A 954 17.45 1.33 17.78
CA ASP A 954 16.72 1.53 16.51
C ASP A 954 17.72 1.91 15.40
N SER A 955 18.58 2.90 15.66
CA SER A 955 19.63 3.32 14.70
C SER A 955 20.70 2.27 14.44
N ILE A 956 21.05 1.41 15.41
CA ILE A 956 21.99 0.29 15.20
C ILE A 956 21.35 -0.85 14.40
N LEU A 957 20.09 -1.19 14.67
CA LEU A 957 19.40 -2.33 14.06
C LEU A 957 18.82 -2.02 12.68
N ALA A 958 18.58 -0.74 12.36
CA ALA A 958 18.24 -0.25 11.02
C ALA A 958 19.40 -0.37 10.00
N ARG A 959 20.59 -0.85 10.41
CA ARG A 959 21.75 -1.08 9.55
C ARG A 959 21.63 -2.42 8.82
N LYS A 960 21.64 -2.39 7.48
CA LYS A 960 21.73 -3.62 6.68
C LYS A 960 22.98 -4.44 6.98
N ASP A 961 24.14 -3.82 7.19
CA ASP A 961 25.36 -4.55 7.57
C ASP A 961 25.30 -5.18 8.98
N VAL A 962 24.45 -4.69 9.89
CA VAL A 962 24.22 -5.37 11.18
C VAL A 962 23.32 -6.58 11.00
N ILE A 963 22.30 -6.50 10.16
CA ILE A 963 21.44 -7.64 9.82
C ILE A 963 22.28 -8.72 9.12
N ASP A 964 22.99 -8.33 8.06
CA ASP A 964 23.76 -9.24 7.20
C ASP A 964 25.00 -9.83 7.91
N ASP A 965 25.85 -9.03 8.58
CA ASP A 965 27.07 -9.57 9.23
C ASP A 965 26.83 -10.11 10.65
N TRP A 966 25.95 -9.49 11.45
CA TRP A 966 25.89 -9.80 12.90
C TRP A 966 24.87 -10.87 13.27
N MET A 967 23.71 -10.97 12.61
CA MET A 967 22.60 -11.81 13.08
C MET A 967 22.75 -13.26 12.63
N GLU A 968 22.39 -14.24 13.46
CA GLU A 968 22.16 -15.62 12.99
C GLU A 968 20.86 -15.66 12.16
N ASP A 969 20.79 -16.54 11.15
CA ASP A 969 19.64 -16.65 10.23
C ASP A 969 18.30 -16.91 10.95
N LYS A 970 18.37 -17.42 12.20
CA LYS A 970 17.29 -17.39 13.18
C LYS A 970 17.67 -16.48 14.34
N PHE A 971 17.02 -15.33 14.44
CA PHE A 971 17.34 -14.27 15.39
C PHE A 971 16.15 -13.91 16.28
N LEU A 972 16.41 -13.49 17.53
CA LEU A 972 15.43 -12.96 18.46
C LEU A 972 15.81 -11.56 18.97
N LEU A 973 14.91 -10.59 18.83
CA LEU A 973 14.93 -9.35 19.62
C LEU A 973 13.90 -9.45 20.73
N VAL A 974 14.31 -9.23 21.99
CA VAL A 974 13.42 -9.32 23.16
C VAL A 974 13.48 -8.03 23.96
N THR A 975 12.33 -7.51 24.38
CA THR A 975 12.23 -6.37 25.30
C THR A 975 11.28 -6.69 26.46
N TRP A 976 11.58 -6.16 27.65
CA TRP A 976 10.72 -6.27 28.81
C TRP A 976 10.20 -4.89 29.21
N ALA A 977 8.89 -4.67 29.11
CA ALA A 977 8.23 -3.48 29.63
C ALA A 977 7.89 -3.69 31.12
N PRO A 978 8.52 -2.95 32.06
CA PRO A 978 8.22 -3.04 33.49
C PRO A 978 6.91 -2.35 33.90
N ASP A 979 6.29 -1.57 33.00
CA ASP A 979 5.08 -0.79 33.24
C ASP A 979 4.35 -0.46 31.93
N SER A 980 3.15 0.15 32.04
CA SER A 980 2.29 0.50 30.90
C SER A 980 2.75 1.75 30.12
N GLU A 981 3.57 2.63 30.70
CA GLU A 981 4.08 3.83 30.01
C GLU A 981 5.19 3.44 29.03
N SER A 982 6.06 2.51 29.45
CA SER A 982 7.14 1.94 28.65
C SER A 982 6.68 0.88 27.64
N GLN A 983 5.55 0.21 27.88
CA GLN A 983 4.99 -0.77 26.94
C GLN A 983 4.80 -0.20 25.52
N TYR A 984 4.25 1.01 25.40
CA TYR A 984 3.90 1.61 24.10
C TYR A 984 5.12 1.81 23.20
N TRP A 985 6.11 2.60 23.62
CA TRP A 985 7.29 2.89 22.79
C TRP A 985 8.24 1.71 22.66
N ARG A 986 8.22 0.73 23.59
CA ARG A 986 8.90 -0.57 23.41
C ARG A 986 8.20 -1.43 22.35
N GLY A 987 6.87 -1.38 22.29
CA GLY A 987 6.07 -2.00 21.22
C GLY A 987 6.41 -1.41 19.85
N VAL A 988 6.51 -0.07 19.75
CA VAL A 988 6.93 0.63 18.52
C VAL A 988 8.36 0.24 18.12
N PHE A 989 9.32 0.22 19.05
CA PHE A 989 10.70 -0.23 18.78
C PHE A 989 10.77 -1.65 18.18
N LEU A 990 9.96 -2.58 18.68
CA LEU A 990 9.89 -3.93 18.09
C LEU A 990 9.23 -3.96 16.72
N ASP A 991 8.16 -3.18 16.50
CA ASP A 991 7.50 -3.12 15.18
C ASP A 991 8.38 -2.43 14.14
N ARG A 992 9.19 -1.43 14.51
CA ARG A 992 10.18 -0.80 13.60
C ARG A 992 11.30 -1.76 13.21
N PHE A 993 11.77 -2.58 14.15
CA PHE A 993 12.72 -3.65 13.82
C PHE A 993 12.11 -4.70 12.90
N ARG A 994 10.86 -5.13 13.14
CA ARG A 994 10.09 -5.97 12.21
C ARG A 994 9.98 -5.32 10.84
N GLN A 995 9.60 -4.04 10.76
CA GLN A 995 9.49 -3.26 9.51
C GLN A 995 10.82 -3.06 8.76
N THR A 996 11.97 -3.34 9.38
CA THR A 996 13.29 -3.28 8.74
C THR A 996 13.62 -4.57 7.97
N ILE A 997 13.08 -5.70 8.40
CA ILE A 997 13.20 -7.01 7.76
C ILE A 997 11.80 -7.38 7.29
N GLN A 998 11.43 -6.87 6.12
CA GLN A 998 10.03 -6.85 5.68
C GLN A 998 9.48 -8.25 5.38
N ASP A 999 10.30 -9.12 4.80
CA ASP A 999 9.87 -10.41 4.27
C ASP A 999 9.71 -11.49 5.36
N ASP A 1000 8.65 -12.28 5.25
CA ASP A 1000 8.35 -13.41 6.13
C ASP A 1000 9.31 -14.59 5.89
N PRO A 1001 9.69 -15.42 6.89
CA PRO A 1001 9.13 -15.52 8.24
C PRO A 1001 9.74 -14.55 9.26
N VAL A 1002 8.99 -13.50 9.60
CA VAL A 1002 9.34 -12.48 10.60
C VAL A 1002 8.09 -12.15 11.43
N SER A 1003 8.17 -12.34 12.75
CA SER A 1003 6.97 -12.22 13.58
C SER A 1003 7.24 -11.58 14.93
N LYS A 1004 6.47 -10.53 15.24
CA LYS A 1004 6.43 -9.89 16.56
C LYS A 1004 5.30 -10.50 17.40
N ALA A 1005 5.57 -10.85 18.65
CA ALA A 1005 4.55 -11.18 19.65
C ALA A 1005 4.68 -10.32 20.91
N GLU A 1006 3.54 -10.02 21.54
CA GLU A 1006 3.46 -9.34 22.84
C GLU A 1006 2.71 -10.23 23.84
N ILE A 1007 3.35 -10.63 24.94
CA ILE A 1007 2.75 -11.42 26.02
C ILE A 1007 2.65 -10.56 27.27
N SER A 1008 1.44 -10.40 27.78
CA SER A 1008 1.15 -9.67 29.03
C SER A 1008 1.19 -10.56 30.26
N LEU A 1009 1.56 -9.95 31.39
CA LEU A 1009 1.48 -10.51 32.73
C LEU A 1009 0.83 -9.47 33.65
N GLU A 1010 -0.47 -9.63 33.93
CA GLU A 1010 -1.29 -8.72 34.73
C GLU A 1010 -1.52 -9.32 36.15
N ASP A 1011 -1.19 -8.61 37.23
CA ASP A 1011 -1.47 -9.02 38.62
C ASP A 1011 -2.02 -7.82 39.45
N ASN A 1012 -3.35 -7.69 39.48
CA ASN A 1012 -4.13 -6.62 40.13
C ASN A 1012 -3.73 -5.19 39.71
N ASP A 1013 -2.73 -4.60 40.37
CA ASP A 1013 -2.26 -3.22 40.15
C ASP A 1013 -1.01 -3.14 39.25
N GLN A 1014 -0.45 -4.28 38.83
CA GLN A 1014 0.79 -4.35 38.03
C GLN A 1014 0.52 -5.03 36.68
N SER A 1015 1.11 -4.49 35.62
CA SER A 1015 1.05 -5.04 34.25
C SER A 1015 2.44 -4.96 33.63
N PHE A 1016 2.99 -6.12 33.29
CA PHE A 1016 4.25 -6.26 32.57
C PHE A 1016 3.99 -6.80 31.17
N THR A 1017 4.82 -6.42 30.20
CA THR A 1017 4.72 -6.94 28.83
C THR A 1017 6.07 -7.43 28.33
N LEU A 1018 6.13 -8.70 27.96
CA LEU A 1018 7.22 -9.33 27.24
C LEU A 1018 6.97 -9.15 25.74
N GLY A 1019 7.80 -8.35 25.07
CA GLY A 1019 7.80 -8.24 23.62
C GLY A 1019 8.91 -9.11 23.01
N VAL A 1020 8.60 -9.84 21.96
CA VAL A 1020 9.56 -10.66 21.19
C VAL A 1020 9.36 -10.39 19.70
N VAL A 1021 10.46 -10.27 18.95
CA VAL A 1021 10.47 -10.42 17.48
C VAL A 1021 11.36 -11.61 17.16
N SER A 1022 10.88 -12.50 16.30
CA SER A 1022 11.63 -13.64 15.76
C SER A 1022 11.77 -13.49 14.25
N ILE A 1023 12.95 -13.84 13.72
CA ILE A 1023 13.25 -13.88 12.28
C ILE A 1023 13.65 -15.31 11.90
N GLY A 1024 13.37 -15.71 10.65
CA GLY A 1024 13.81 -16.98 10.09
C GLY A 1024 13.10 -18.23 10.63
N ASN A 1025 11.98 -18.06 11.35
CA ASN A 1025 11.31 -19.16 12.04
C ASN A 1025 9.85 -19.37 11.59
N PRO A 1026 9.58 -20.21 10.57
CA PRO A 1026 8.23 -20.44 10.05
C PRO A 1026 7.31 -21.25 11.01
N SER A 1027 7.80 -21.64 12.19
CA SER A 1027 6.99 -22.30 13.24
C SER A 1027 6.77 -21.42 14.48
N VAL A 1028 7.16 -20.14 14.43
CA VAL A 1028 7.22 -19.24 15.58
C VAL A 1028 5.88 -19.11 16.34
N ILE A 1029 4.75 -19.20 15.65
CA ILE A 1029 3.41 -19.11 16.26
C ILE A 1029 3.16 -20.27 17.24
N TYR A 1030 3.61 -21.49 16.91
CA TYR A 1030 3.64 -22.62 17.85
C TYR A 1030 4.59 -22.37 19.02
N ASP A 1031 5.76 -21.80 18.76
CA ASP A 1031 6.76 -21.51 19.78
C ASP A 1031 6.30 -20.41 20.76
N TYR A 1032 5.50 -19.44 20.30
CA TYR A 1032 4.82 -18.42 21.11
C TYR A 1032 3.70 -19.03 21.97
N ARG A 1033 2.87 -19.90 21.40
CA ARG A 1033 1.86 -20.68 22.15
C ARG A 1033 2.50 -21.50 23.28
N ASP A 1034 3.62 -22.14 22.99
CA ASP A 1034 4.30 -22.98 23.96
C ASP A 1034 5.16 -22.15 24.93
N LEU A 1035 5.58 -20.93 24.57
CA LEU A 1035 6.15 -19.95 25.49
C LEU A 1035 5.10 -19.49 26.52
N GLU A 1036 3.92 -19.10 26.08
CA GLU A 1036 2.81 -18.70 26.95
C GLU A 1036 2.46 -19.81 27.96
N LYS A 1037 2.29 -21.05 27.49
CA LYS A 1037 2.08 -22.23 28.36
C LYS A 1037 3.23 -22.44 29.36
N ARG A 1038 4.50 -22.26 28.94
CA ARG A 1038 5.67 -22.34 29.85
C ARG A 1038 5.62 -21.24 30.92
N LEU A 1039 5.31 -19.99 30.55
CA LEU A 1039 5.21 -18.86 31.47
C LEU A 1039 4.09 -19.07 32.50
N GLN A 1040 2.89 -19.43 32.04
CA GLN A 1040 1.76 -19.81 32.89
C GLN A 1040 2.19 -20.89 33.91
N SER A 1041 2.83 -21.98 33.45
CA SER A 1041 3.26 -23.10 34.32
C SER A 1041 4.35 -22.76 35.36
N LYS A 1042 5.06 -21.63 35.23
CA LYS A 1042 6.20 -21.23 36.07
C LYS A 1042 5.92 -20.03 36.97
N LEU A 1043 4.91 -19.23 36.63
CA LEU A 1043 4.56 -17.99 37.33
C LEU A 1043 3.16 -18.01 37.97
N MET A 1044 2.23 -18.82 37.46
CA MET A 1044 0.92 -19.00 38.11
C MET A 1044 1.02 -20.10 39.17
N ASP A 1045 0.83 -19.72 40.43
CA ASP A 1045 0.65 -20.64 41.56
C ASP A 1045 -0.86 -20.83 41.80
N SER A 1046 -1.31 -21.92 42.42
CA SER A 1046 -2.76 -22.24 42.55
C SER A 1046 -3.58 -21.33 43.49
N LEU A 1047 -3.06 -20.14 43.78
CA LEU A 1047 -3.60 -19.09 44.65
C LEU A 1047 -3.30 -17.67 44.11
N SER A 1048 -2.61 -17.51 42.97
CA SER A 1048 -2.24 -16.21 42.40
C SER A 1048 -3.37 -15.60 41.57
N THR A 1049 -3.59 -14.29 41.71
CA THR A 1049 -4.47 -13.48 40.85
C THR A 1049 -3.92 -13.21 39.44
N THR A 1050 -2.67 -13.60 39.19
CA THR A 1050 -1.93 -13.30 37.97
C THR A 1050 -2.54 -13.92 36.72
N GLN A 1051 -2.78 -13.09 35.71
CA GLN A 1051 -3.20 -13.50 34.37
C GLN A 1051 -2.01 -13.34 33.41
N ILE A 1052 -1.63 -14.41 32.72
CA ILE A 1052 -0.61 -14.39 31.67
C ILE A 1052 -1.30 -14.70 30.35
N ARG A 1053 -1.25 -13.76 29.41
CA ARG A 1053 -1.96 -13.85 28.13
C ARG A 1053 -1.18 -13.20 26.97
N LEU A 1054 -1.09 -13.89 25.84
CA LEU A 1054 -0.70 -13.33 24.54
C LEU A 1054 -1.68 -12.22 24.12
N LYS A 1055 -1.15 -11.01 23.90
CA LYS A 1055 -1.90 -9.82 23.47
C LYS A 1055 -1.97 -9.68 21.95
N SER A 1056 -0.87 -9.96 21.27
CA SER A 1056 -0.80 -9.83 19.81
C SER A 1056 0.27 -10.71 19.19
N ILE A 1057 0.07 -11.05 17.91
CA ILE A 1057 1.08 -11.51 16.95
C ILE A 1057 0.95 -10.61 15.71
N ARG A 1058 2.07 -10.20 15.12
CA ARG A 1058 2.15 -9.49 13.83
C ARG A 1058 3.22 -10.13 12.96
N GLY A 1059 2.85 -10.65 11.79
CA GLY A 1059 3.78 -11.27 10.81
C GLY A 1059 4.51 -10.26 9.91
N GLY A 1060 5.13 -10.72 8.83
CA GLY A 1060 5.83 -9.90 7.84
C GLY A 1060 4.96 -9.38 6.71
N VAL A 1061 5.60 -9.15 5.57
CA VAL A 1061 5.03 -9.19 4.22
C VAL A 1061 5.44 -10.51 3.61
N PHE A 1062 4.56 -11.18 2.86
CA PHE A 1062 4.92 -12.44 2.21
C PHE A 1062 5.91 -12.20 1.06
N PRO A 1063 7.00 -12.98 0.95
CA PRO A 1063 7.95 -12.84 -0.14
C PRO A 1063 7.31 -13.20 -1.48
N PHE A 1064 7.68 -12.46 -2.53
CA PHE A 1064 7.22 -12.73 -3.90
C PHE A 1064 7.65 -14.12 -4.37
N ASP A 1065 6.68 -14.90 -4.86
CA ASP A 1065 6.87 -16.23 -5.41
C ASP A 1065 6.72 -16.18 -6.94
N GLU A 1066 7.82 -16.41 -7.68
CA GLU A 1066 7.82 -16.45 -9.15
C GLU A 1066 7.00 -17.63 -9.70
N ASP A 1067 6.77 -18.67 -8.90
CA ASP A 1067 6.15 -19.93 -9.32
C ASP A 1067 5.18 -20.48 -8.26
N PRO A 1068 4.00 -19.84 -8.06
CA PRO A 1068 2.99 -20.22 -7.06
C PRO A 1068 2.20 -21.49 -7.45
N HIS A 1069 2.89 -22.51 -7.97
CA HIS A 1069 2.34 -23.81 -8.36
C HIS A 1069 1.75 -24.56 -7.15
N THR A 1070 0.45 -24.35 -6.93
CA THR A 1070 -0.41 -25.22 -6.12
C THR A 1070 -1.10 -26.26 -7.03
N GLU A 1071 -2.12 -26.95 -6.51
CA GLU A 1071 -2.82 -28.03 -7.22
C GLU A 1071 -3.80 -27.45 -8.26
N GLU A 1072 -3.73 -27.89 -9.52
CA GLU A 1072 -4.65 -27.46 -10.59
C GLU A 1072 -6.02 -28.14 -10.40
N PHE A 1073 -7.04 -27.38 -10.02
CA PHE A 1073 -8.43 -27.84 -10.00
C PHE A 1073 -9.14 -27.56 -11.32
N ARG A 1074 -10.26 -28.25 -11.55
CA ARG A 1074 -11.10 -28.14 -12.76
C ARG A 1074 -12.57 -28.04 -12.39
N GLN A 1075 -13.37 -27.49 -13.29
CA GLN A 1075 -14.82 -27.45 -13.15
C GLN A 1075 -15.46 -28.85 -12.97
N SER A 1076 -14.80 -29.92 -13.44
CA SER A 1076 -15.20 -31.33 -13.24
C SER A 1076 -14.99 -31.89 -11.84
N ASP A 1077 -14.27 -31.17 -10.97
CA ASP A 1077 -13.83 -31.68 -9.66
C ASP A 1077 -14.82 -31.29 -8.54
N TYR A 1078 -15.81 -30.45 -8.87
CA TYR A 1078 -16.94 -30.05 -8.02
C TYR A 1078 -18.21 -30.82 -8.37
N ASP A 1079 -19.11 -30.96 -7.40
CA ASP A 1079 -20.45 -31.52 -7.57
C ASP A 1079 -21.41 -30.51 -8.23
N SER A 1080 -21.32 -30.36 -9.55
CA SER A 1080 -22.24 -29.57 -10.37
C SER A 1080 -23.61 -30.26 -10.50
N ASN A 1081 -24.59 -29.86 -9.68
CA ASN A 1081 -25.94 -30.43 -9.66
C ASN A 1081 -26.87 -29.82 -10.74
N SER A 1082 -26.39 -29.58 -11.96
CA SER A 1082 -27.17 -28.96 -13.04
C SER A 1082 -28.07 -29.95 -13.80
N GLU A 1083 -27.60 -31.17 -14.10
CA GLU A 1083 -28.38 -32.18 -14.87
C GLU A 1083 -29.82 -32.45 -14.33
N PRO A 1084 -30.09 -32.50 -13.01
CA PRO A 1084 -31.44 -32.70 -12.49
C PRO A 1084 -32.44 -31.58 -12.80
N TYR A 1085 -31.96 -30.38 -13.13
CA TYR A 1085 -32.82 -29.21 -13.35
C TYR A 1085 -33.49 -29.27 -14.72
N GLU A 1086 -32.80 -29.69 -15.78
CA GLU A 1086 -33.35 -29.70 -17.15
C GLU A 1086 -34.56 -30.64 -17.32
N GLU A 1087 -34.53 -31.85 -16.74
CA GLU A 1087 -35.64 -32.80 -16.88
C GLU A 1087 -36.94 -32.33 -16.18
N ASP A 1088 -36.82 -31.40 -15.21
CA ASP A 1088 -37.88 -30.99 -14.29
C ASP A 1088 -38.06 -29.44 -14.26
N TYR A 1089 -37.51 -28.72 -15.24
CA TYR A 1089 -37.61 -27.26 -15.42
C TYR A 1089 -38.94 -26.88 -16.08
N MET A 1090 -39.63 -25.88 -15.53
CA MET A 1090 -40.84 -25.33 -16.13
C MET A 1090 -40.90 -23.81 -16.00
N PHE A 1091 -40.59 -23.09 -17.07
CA PHE A 1091 -40.88 -21.66 -17.20
C PHE A 1091 -42.39 -21.37 -17.22
N ALA A 1092 -42.79 -20.28 -16.59
CA ALA A 1092 -44.19 -19.88 -16.38
C ALA A 1092 -44.45 -18.38 -16.62
N GLY A 1093 -43.44 -17.63 -17.10
CA GLY A 1093 -43.50 -16.18 -17.36
C GLY A 1093 -42.36 -15.40 -16.72
N GLN A 1094 -42.17 -14.15 -17.14
CA GLN A 1094 -41.20 -13.22 -16.56
C GLN A 1094 -41.92 -12.24 -15.63
N GLN A 1095 -41.28 -11.91 -14.52
CA GLN A 1095 -41.67 -10.84 -13.62
C GLN A 1095 -40.61 -9.74 -13.63
N THR A 1096 -41.02 -8.50 -13.85
CA THR A 1096 -40.11 -7.35 -13.83
C THR A 1096 -40.59 -6.35 -12.78
N ILE A 1097 -39.72 -6.04 -11.81
CA ILE A 1097 -40.01 -5.09 -10.74
C ILE A 1097 -39.23 -3.80 -11.02
N PHE A 1098 -39.94 -2.68 -11.13
CA PHE A 1098 -39.36 -1.35 -11.37
C PHE A 1098 -39.54 -0.46 -10.14
N GLN A 1099 -38.46 0.11 -9.60
CA GLN A 1099 -38.49 1.08 -8.49
C GLN A 1099 -38.22 2.49 -9.01
N VAL A 1100 -39.16 3.42 -8.83
CA VAL A 1100 -39.14 4.75 -9.46
C VAL A 1100 -39.44 5.84 -8.43
N VAL A 1101 -38.70 6.96 -8.46
CA VAL A 1101 -38.85 8.10 -7.53
C VAL A 1101 -39.08 9.42 -8.27
N GLN A 1102 -39.84 10.35 -7.69
CA GLN A 1102 -39.93 11.73 -8.17
C GLN A 1102 -38.63 12.51 -7.89
N LYS A 1103 -38.00 13.07 -8.94
CA LYS A 1103 -36.81 13.92 -8.82
C LYS A 1103 -37.08 15.20 -8.03
N ASP A 1104 -36.10 15.65 -7.26
CA ASP A 1104 -36.21 16.85 -6.45
C ASP A 1104 -36.47 18.13 -7.27
N ALA A 1105 -37.40 18.93 -6.78
CA ALA A 1105 -37.91 20.09 -7.52
C ALA A 1105 -36.89 21.23 -7.56
N THR A 1106 -36.29 21.46 -8.73
CA THR A 1106 -35.34 22.55 -9.03
C THR A 1106 -36.01 23.95 -9.10
N GLN A 1107 -36.74 24.31 -8.05
CA GLN A 1107 -37.44 25.59 -7.79
C GLN A 1107 -38.40 26.11 -8.87
N ARG A 1108 -38.72 25.33 -9.92
CA ARG A 1108 -39.53 25.80 -11.07
C ARG A 1108 -40.59 24.84 -11.59
N THR A 1109 -40.65 23.60 -11.13
CA THR A 1109 -41.65 22.61 -11.54
C THR A 1109 -42.85 22.60 -10.58
N LEU A 1110 -44.05 22.50 -11.13
CA LEU A 1110 -45.34 22.36 -10.41
C LEU A 1110 -45.84 20.90 -10.39
N PHE A 1111 -44.92 19.95 -10.61
CA PHE A 1111 -45.24 18.52 -10.66
C PHE A 1111 -45.29 17.95 -9.25
N SER A 1112 -46.38 17.25 -8.94
CA SER A 1112 -46.63 16.57 -7.67
C SER A 1112 -47.17 15.19 -8.01
N LEU A 1113 -46.43 14.15 -7.64
CA LEU A 1113 -46.89 12.77 -7.78
C LEU A 1113 -48.11 12.51 -6.87
N ASN A 1114 -48.98 11.61 -7.32
CA ASN A 1114 -50.15 11.05 -6.64
C ASN A 1114 -50.72 9.95 -7.56
N MET A 1115 -51.57 9.06 -7.02
CA MET A 1115 -52.16 7.94 -7.77
C MET A 1115 -52.75 8.32 -9.12
N ASP A 1116 -53.63 9.33 -9.19
CA ASP A 1116 -54.30 9.73 -10.44
C ASP A 1116 -53.28 10.19 -11.49
N THR A 1117 -52.33 11.05 -11.09
CA THR A 1117 -51.32 11.62 -11.98
C THR A 1117 -50.35 10.55 -12.47
N PHE A 1118 -49.89 9.68 -11.55
CA PHE A 1118 -49.03 8.55 -11.85
C PHE A 1118 -49.71 7.58 -12.83
N PHE A 1119 -50.96 7.18 -12.56
CA PHE A 1119 -51.69 6.21 -13.36
C PHE A 1119 -51.94 6.71 -14.79
N GLN A 1120 -52.23 8.00 -14.98
CA GLN A 1120 -52.34 8.60 -16.32
C GLN A 1120 -51.00 8.56 -17.10
N LEU A 1121 -49.85 8.72 -16.43
CA LEU A 1121 -48.54 8.57 -17.06
C LEU A 1121 -48.27 7.11 -17.44
N LEU A 1122 -48.64 6.15 -16.59
CA LEU A 1122 -48.49 4.71 -16.91
C LEU A 1122 -49.35 4.30 -18.11
N LEU A 1123 -50.61 4.76 -18.19
CA LEU A 1123 -51.45 4.53 -19.37
C LEU A 1123 -50.89 5.20 -20.64
N GLU A 1124 -50.34 6.42 -20.57
CA GLU A 1124 -49.71 7.05 -21.74
C GLU A 1124 -48.45 6.28 -22.19
N ALA A 1125 -47.72 5.65 -21.27
CA ALA A 1125 -46.57 4.80 -21.60
C ALA A 1125 -47.00 3.47 -22.26
N LEU A 1126 -47.91 2.72 -21.63
CA LEU A 1126 -48.44 1.46 -22.20
C LEU A 1126 -49.10 1.68 -23.57
N GLY A 1127 -49.84 2.78 -23.74
CA GLY A 1127 -50.44 3.16 -25.02
C GLY A 1127 -49.44 3.58 -26.10
N LYS A 1128 -48.18 3.89 -25.75
CA LYS A 1128 -47.08 4.13 -26.70
C LYS A 1128 -46.33 2.85 -27.07
N LEU A 1129 -46.21 1.90 -26.13
CA LEU A 1129 -45.72 0.54 -26.39
C LEU A 1129 -46.69 -0.29 -27.25
N GLY A 1130 -47.95 0.14 -27.36
CA GLY A 1130 -48.95 -0.46 -28.26
C GLY A 1130 -49.91 -1.44 -27.59
N PHE A 1131 -49.91 -1.55 -26.27
CA PHE A 1131 -50.89 -2.33 -25.52
C PHE A 1131 -52.32 -1.83 -25.80
N ASP A 1132 -53.26 -2.76 -25.98
CA ASP A 1132 -54.68 -2.41 -26.14
C ASP A 1132 -55.31 -2.04 -24.79
N LEU A 1133 -55.57 -0.75 -24.60
CA LEU A 1133 -56.20 -0.20 -23.40
C LEU A 1133 -57.74 -0.12 -23.52
N SER A 1134 -58.36 -0.68 -24.56
CA SER A 1134 -59.79 -0.50 -24.88
C SER A 1134 -60.76 -1.38 -24.08
N GLY A 1135 -60.60 -1.38 -22.76
CA GLY A 1135 -61.46 -2.11 -21.81
C GLY A 1135 -60.97 -2.00 -20.36
N VAL A 1136 -59.67 -1.72 -20.18
CA VAL A 1136 -58.97 -1.59 -18.89
C VAL A 1136 -59.73 -0.67 -17.93
N ASN A 1137 -60.32 -1.28 -16.91
CA ASN A 1137 -60.86 -0.58 -15.74
C ASN A 1137 -59.87 -0.76 -14.57
N PRO A 1138 -59.11 0.27 -14.19
CA PRO A 1138 -58.14 0.15 -13.10
C PRO A 1138 -58.85 -0.07 -11.76
N MET A 1139 -58.37 -1.06 -11.02
CA MET A 1139 -58.78 -1.29 -9.64
C MET A 1139 -57.90 -0.43 -8.71
N HIS A 1140 -58.46 0.64 -8.14
CA HIS A 1140 -57.73 1.54 -7.24
C HIS A 1140 -58.06 1.27 -5.76
N VAL A 1141 -57.09 0.78 -4.99
CA VAL A 1141 -57.20 0.56 -3.54
C VAL A 1141 -56.38 1.64 -2.82
N GLY A 1142 -57.05 2.52 -2.05
CA GLY A 1142 -56.38 3.54 -1.24
C GLY A 1142 -55.93 2.97 0.09
N VAL A 1143 -54.62 3.07 0.40
CA VAL A 1143 -54.03 2.49 1.62
C VAL A 1143 -53.26 3.57 2.38
N LYS A 1144 -53.82 4.00 3.52
CA LYS A 1144 -53.23 5.01 4.42
C LYS A 1144 -52.95 6.36 3.73
N LYS A 1145 -51.69 6.68 3.40
CA LYS A 1145 -51.34 7.85 2.57
C LYS A 1145 -51.19 7.50 1.08
N GLY A 1146 -50.78 6.28 0.78
CA GLY A 1146 -50.48 5.80 -0.57
C GLY A 1146 -51.67 5.10 -1.21
N GLY A 1147 -51.37 4.29 -2.23
CA GLY A 1147 -52.38 3.52 -2.94
C GLY A 1147 -51.80 2.50 -3.90
N ILE A 1148 -52.67 1.62 -4.38
CA ILE A 1148 -52.36 0.50 -5.26
C ILE A 1148 -53.32 0.57 -6.46
N THR A 1149 -52.80 0.30 -7.65
CA THR A 1149 -53.58 0.08 -8.87
C THR A 1149 -53.24 -1.28 -9.44
N ALA A 1150 -54.23 -2.14 -9.62
CA ALA A 1150 -54.10 -3.33 -10.47
C ALA A 1150 -54.57 -3.01 -11.90
N ILE A 1151 -53.82 -3.50 -12.88
CA ILE A 1151 -54.08 -3.37 -14.32
C ILE A 1151 -53.95 -4.76 -14.94
N SER A 1152 -55.02 -5.27 -15.54
CA SER A 1152 -54.97 -6.45 -16.41
C SER A 1152 -54.63 -6.02 -17.84
N LEU A 1153 -53.80 -6.79 -18.52
CA LEU A 1153 -53.46 -6.63 -19.94
C LEU A 1153 -53.67 -7.99 -20.65
N ASN A 1154 -53.67 -7.99 -21.98
CA ASN A 1154 -53.65 -9.23 -22.76
C ASN A 1154 -52.22 -9.78 -22.80
N GLY A 1155 -51.96 -10.90 -22.12
CA GLY A 1155 -50.60 -11.47 -21.95
C GLY A 1155 -49.86 -10.93 -20.71
N GLY A 1156 -50.55 -10.44 -19.68
CA GLY A 1156 -49.89 -10.01 -18.46
C GLY A 1156 -50.72 -9.14 -17.52
N ASN A 1157 -50.11 -8.71 -16.42
CA ASN A 1157 -50.68 -7.73 -15.51
C ASN A 1157 -49.61 -6.84 -14.85
N ILE A 1158 -50.04 -5.68 -14.34
CA ILE A 1158 -49.21 -4.73 -13.63
C ILE A 1158 -49.90 -4.35 -12.31
N ILE A 1159 -49.19 -4.53 -11.20
CA ILE A 1159 -49.57 -4.00 -9.88
C ILE A 1159 -48.65 -2.82 -9.59
N ALA A 1160 -49.20 -1.62 -9.75
CA ALA A 1160 -48.48 -0.37 -9.53
C ALA A 1160 -48.89 0.27 -8.20
N ARG A 1161 -47.92 0.65 -7.36
CA ARG A 1161 -48.12 1.20 -6.03
C ARG A 1161 -47.38 2.51 -5.86
N TRP A 1162 -48.01 3.47 -5.18
CA TRP A 1162 -47.40 4.72 -4.69
C TRP A 1162 -47.34 4.71 -3.16
N ASP A 1163 -46.21 5.14 -2.60
CA ASP A 1163 -45.92 5.16 -1.16
C ASP A 1163 -46.79 6.15 -0.37
N GLY A 1164 -47.23 7.24 -1.01
CA GLY A 1164 -47.92 8.37 -0.38
C GLY A 1164 -47.11 9.67 -0.34
N ASP A 1165 -45.94 9.72 -0.98
CA ASP A 1165 -45.11 10.91 -1.21
C ASP A 1165 -44.41 10.86 -2.58
N ARG A 1166 -43.17 10.34 -2.68
CA ARG A 1166 -42.33 10.42 -3.90
C ARG A 1166 -42.08 9.08 -4.61
N HIS A 1167 -42.29 7.92 -3.97
CA HIS A 1167 -41.84 6.63 -4.49
C HIS A 1167 -42.97 5.79 -5.08
N VAL A 1168 -42.66 5.10 -6.18
CA VAL A 1168 -43.53 4.20 -6.91
C VAL A 1168 -42.80 2.88 -7.16
N THR A 1169 -43.54 1.78 -7.08
CA THR A 1169 -43.06 0.46 -7.53
C THR A 1169 -44.07 -0.12 -8.51
N LEU A 1170 -43.56 -0.64 -9.63
CA LEU A 1170 -44.35 -1.42 -10.60
C LEU A 1170 -43.92 -2.88 -10.45
N ASN A 1171 -44.85 -3.77 -10.13
CA ASN A 1171 -44.67 -5.21 -10.29
C ASN A 1171 -45.38 -5.61 -11.60
N CYS A 1172 -44.62 -5.83 -12.66
CA CYS A 1172 -45.10 -6.25 -13.97
C CYS A 1172 -44.88 -7.75 -14.15
N PHE A 1173 -45.79 -8.44 -14.83
CA PHE A 1173 -45.66 -9.86 -15.18
C PHE A 1173 -46.25 -10.15 -16.55
N SER A 1174 -45.58 -10.97 -17.34
CA SER A 1174 -46.06 -11.53 -18.62
C SER A 1174 -45.76 -13.03 -18.70
N ASP A 1175 -46.52 -13.75 -19.53
CA ASP A 1175 -46.21 -15.12 -19.94
C ASP A 1175 -45.14 -15.21 -21.05
N GLU A 1176 -44.89 -14.10 -21.77
CA GLU A 1176 -43.77 -13.93 -22.70
C GLU A 1176 -42.57 -13.21 -22.02
N VAL A 1177 -41.44 -13.11 -22.72
CA VAL A 1177 -40.16 -12.54 -22.23
C VAL A 1177 -39.92 -11.17 -22.88
N ASP A 1178 -39.27 -10.27 -22.16
CA ASP A 1178 -38.85 -8.89 -22.48
C ASP A 1178 -39.99 -7.90 -22.81
N VAL A 1179 -41.24 -8.29 -22.55
CA VAL A 1179 -42.49 -7.55 -22.84
C VAL A 1179 -42.58 -6.16 -22.19
N PHE A 1180 -41.79 -5.89 -21.14
CA PHE A 1180 -41.84 -4.64 -20.39
C PHE A 1180 -40.53 -3.85 -20.36
N ASP A 1181 -39.54 -4.22 -21.17
CA ASP A 1181 -38.18 -3.68 -21.02
C ASP A 1181 -38.11 -2.21 -21.47
N ASP A 1182 -38.72 -1.90 -22.62
CA ASP A 1182 -38.93 -0.52 -23.10
C ASP A 1182 -39.80 0.34 -22.16
N LEU A 1183 -40.48 -0.25 -21.15
CA LEU A 1183 -41.39 0.49 -20.27
C LEU A 1183 -40.67 1.58 -19.49
N LEU A 1184 -39.43 1.37 -19.05
CA LEU A 1184 -38.67 2.40 -18.33
C LEU A 1184 -38.37 3.61 -19.23
N GLU A 1185 -37.83 3.42 -20.43
CA GLU A 1185 -37.49 4.55 -21.30
C GLU A 1185 -38.76 5.32 -21.71
N VAL A 1186 -39.81 4.60 -22.13
CA VAL A 1186 -41.07 5.21 -22.55
C VAL A 1186 -41.76 5.91 -21.37
N PHE A 1187 -41.71 5.35 -20.16
CA PHE A 1187 -42.29 5.99 -18.96
C PHE A 1187 -41.51 7.24 -18.54
N HIS A 1188 -40.18 7.24 -18.59
CA HIS A 1188 -39.36 8.45 -18.35
C HIS A 1188 -39.59 9.53 -19.40
N HIS A 1189 -39.75 9.14 -20.67
CA HIS A 1189 -40.09 10.05 -21.76
C HIS A 1189 -41.48 10.68 -21.56
N VAL A 1190 -42.48 9.88 -21.19
CA VAL A 1190 -43.84 10.34 -20.84
C VAL A 1190 -43.82 11.30 -19.64
N ALA A 1191 -43.10 10.93 -18.59
CA ALA A 1191 -42.88 11.74 -17.39
C ALA A 1191 -42.00 12.99 -17.64
N LYS A 1192 -41.39 13.12 -18.83
CA LYS A 1192 -40.53 14.25 -19.23
C LYS A 1192 -39.37 14.48 -18.25
N GLY A 1193 -38.80 13.40 -17.73
CA GLY A 1193 -37.69 13.44 -16.77
C GLY A 1193 -38.03 14.00 -15.38
N HIS A 1194 -39.30 14.02 -14.97
CA HIS A 1194 -39.68 14.32 -13.57
C HIS A 1194 -39.51 13.11 -12.63
N LEU A 1195 -39.26 11.93 -13.18
CA LEU A 1195 -39.05 10.67 -12.46
C LEU A 1195 -37.61 10.15 -12.72
N GLU A 1196 -37.17 9.23 -11.88
CA GLU A 1196 -35.87 8.57 -11.89
C GLU A 1196 -36.09 7.09 -11.56
N THR A 1197 -35.50 6.15 -12.31
CA THR A 1197 -35.40 4.76 -11.84
C THR A 1197 -34.35 4.74 -10.74
N MET A 1198 -34.66 4.11 -9.62
CA MET A 1198 -33.65 3.77 -8.61
C MET A 1198 -33.02 2.41 -8.97
N GLU A 1199 -33.86 1.41 -9.18
CA GLU A 1199 -33.49 0.00 -9.37
C GLU A 1199 -34.51 -0.70 -10.28
N TYR A 1200 -34.12 -1.80 -10.90
CA TYR A 1200 -35.06 -2.75 -11.49
C TYR A 1200 -34.52 -4.18 -11.46
N SER A 1201 -35.40 -5.18 -11.47
CA SER A 1201 -34.99 -6.60 -11.57
C SER A 1201 -35.93 -7.40 -12.44
N HIS A 1202 -35.36 -8.25 -13.30
CA HIS A 1202 -36.07 -9.24 -14.10
C HIS A 1202 -35.95 -10.58 -13.38
N GLN A 1203 -37.02 -11.38 -13.39
CA GLN A 1203 -37.11 -12.60 -12.59
C GLN A 1203 -37.86 -13.67 -13.38
N PRO A 1204 -37.22 -14.79 -13.79
CA PRO A 1204 -37.94 -15.92 -14.35
C PRO A 1204 -38.84 -16.54 -13.27
N ARG A 1205 -40.09 -16.82 -13.62
CA ARG A 1205 -41.05 -17.53 -12.76
C ARG A 1205 -41.26 -18.94 -13.29
N GLY A 1206 -41.36 -19.91 -12.39
CA GLY A 1206 -41.47 -21.31 -12.78
C GLY A 1206 -40.98 -22.29 -11.71
N ARG A 1207 -41.18 -23.58 -11.94
CA ARG A 1207 -40.54 -24.64 -11.14
C ARG A 1207 -39.10 -24.79 -11.62
N HIS A 1208 -38.16 -24.78 -10.68
CA HIS A 1208 -36.71 -24.80 -10.93
C HIS A 1208 -36.22 -23.67 -11.89
N ALA A 1209 -37.01 -22.61 -12.08
CA ALA A 1209 -36.71 -21.52 -12.99
C ALA A 1209 -35.68 -20.55 -12.39
N ILE A 1210 -34.40 -20.96 -12.44
CA ILE A 1210 -33.26 -20.13 -12.06
C ILE A 1210 -32.92 -19.17 -13.21
N ILE A 1211 -32.75 -19.70 -14.42
CA ILE A 1211 -32.41 -18.99 -15.67
C ILE A 1211 -33.60 -18.96 -16.64
N TYR A 1212 -33.47 -18.26 -17.78
CA TYR A 1212 -34.52 -18.17 -18.79
C TYR A 1212 -34.46 -19.35 -19.80
N PRO A 1213 -35.55 -19.65 -20.54
CA PRO A 1213 -35.54 -20.70 -21.57
C PRO A 1213 -34.49 -20.50 -22.67
N SER A 1214 -34.13 -19.24 -22.94
CA SER A 1214 -33.07 -18.83 -23.87
C SER A 1214 -31.66 -19.13 -23.35
N ASP A 1215 -31.44 -19.19 -22.03
CA ASP A 1215 -30.13 -19.51 -21.45
C ASP A 1215 -29.73 -20.99 -21.64
N PHE A 1216 -30.66 -21.87 -22.05
CA PHE A 1216 -30.43 -23.29 -22.36
C PHE A 1216 -30.12 -23.57 -23.85
N MET A 1217 -30.04 -22.54 -24.69
CA MET A 1217 -29.73 -22.72 -26.13
C MET A 1217 -28.23 -22.48 -26.37
N ASP A 1218 -27.51 -23.54 -26.79
CA ASP A 1218 -26.09 -23.45 -27.12
C ASP A 1218 -25.83 -22.49 -28.29
N GLU A 1219 -24.70 -21.76 -28.24
CA GLU A 1219 -24.31 -20.80 -29.29
C GLU A 1219 -24.24 -21.45 -30.69
N GLU A 1220 -23.86 -22.73 -30.80
CA GLU A 1220 -23.69 -23.43 -32.08
C GLU A 1220 -24.99 -23.62 -32.88
N ASP A 1221 -26.16 -23.71 -32.23
CA ASP A 1221 -27.46 -23.82 -32.93
C ASP A 1221 -27.94 -22.48 -33.53
N SER A 1222 -27.28 -21.36 -33.20
CA SER A 1222 -27.69 -20.02 -33.68
C SER A 1222 -27.19 -19.65 -35.08
N GLU A 1223 -26.05 -20.19 -35.55
CA GLU A 1223 -25.47 -19.82 -36.84
C GLU A 1223 -26.21 -20.42 -38.07
N GLU A 1224 -27.02 -21.48 -37.93
CA GLU A 1224 -27.74 -22.09 -39.07
C GLU A 1224 -29.04 -21.35 -39.50
N VAL A 1225 -29.43 -20.25 -38.83
CA VAL A 1225 -30.77 -19.63 -39.01
C VAL A 1225 -30.80 -18.32 -39.83
N GLU A 1226 -29.70 -17.58 -39.98
CA GLU A 1226 -29.73 -16.23 -40.61
C GLU A 1226 -29.76 -16.18 -42.17
N ASP A 1227 -29.70 -17.31 -42.89
CA ASP A 1227 -29.50 -17.31 -44.36
C ASP A 1227 -30.79 -17.55 -45.22
N ASP A 1228 -32.01 -17.35 -44.69
CA ASP A 1228 -33.26 -17.47 -45.49
C ASP A 1228 -34.47 -16.61 -45.00
N ASN A 1229 -34.38 -15.27 -45.10
CA ASN A 1229 -35.53 -14.33 -45.28
C ASN A 1229 -35.16 -12.95 -45.87
#